data_AF-A0A8J6V5Q6-F1
#
_entry.id   AF-A0A8J6V5Q6-F1
#
_cell.length_a   1.000
_cell.length_b   1.000
_cell.length_c   1.000
_cell.angle_alpha   90.00
_cell.angle_beta   90.00
_cell.angle_gamma   90.00
#
_symmetry.space_group_name_H-M   'P 1'
#
loop_
_entity.id
_entity.type
_entity.pdbx_description
1 polymer ?
#
loop_
_entity_poly.entity_id
_entity_poly.type
_entity_poly.pdbx_seq_one_letter_code
_entity_poly.pdbx_strand_id
1 'polypeptide(L)'
;MRNKVVEKWDALLFLCLTQAHWREYILIYLALHNFSDRFQLENIAAAVETDLNALRDNYEQVGETAAEILLDAIASGIIAYCCQVSEIGKLLPGALYVHVSALSHLHPLLRLSEGYARRTFNRIDGANIIKFNIEQPTKISYLFYPEFDTDAHPALHASIQVDIQNRSISDRDYSTSDNPPILHRKETFVIPSYPYYEEFANLTRQEEELRLLNKTSSIGTLRGWLQCLENYGIEIQGHQIIRLAPISPFQLPKIERHKAAIIRKNISRPVRLAMEADLFNQDTTFFDYGCGHGSDIIHISEKGYTSAGWDPYYSPDTPLTPADIVNIGYVINVIERTDERREALIKAWELTGKVLIVAALVLIDDRETGQVAYGDGVITRRHTFQKYYQQEELKTYIDQVLSVDSVPVALGIYFVFRDESLAETYRASRFRSRATTPRVRANIKRFEDYQEMLAPLMTFVTERGRLPVKSEVAELEGLRAEFGNFRRAFQVILQATDQKEWDAIAHKRRLDLLVYLALSKFARSHKSKHITSEIRNDIKGLFDTYEEAWEMAEEMLFSLGDPGVIANCCQQSVVGCTTGFKHAPLFPSSFLVHISAFSELDPLLRLYEGCANRTIGRLDGATLIKFYTNQPKISYLFYPEFDAEPHPILHTSMQIDLRDLSVRHKNYKKINDPPILHRKESLVTPDYPNYKKFVRLTQQEENWGLLDDPSAIKNLKGWQHILEKNCAEIKNYRLYWRKDADPYQIKLVQSYRKKRQKTKANYSGSILDLIQSDLSPNPTPTRGGE
;
A
#
# COMPACT_ATOMS: atom_id res chain seq x y z
N MET A 1 -0.06 -20.07 -15.54
CA MET A 1 1.02 -19.87 -16.53
C MET A 1 2.43 -20.25 -16.05
N ARG A 2 2.71 -20.42 -14.74
CA ARG A 2 4.04 -20.85 -14.24
C ARG A 2 4.41 -22.31 -14.53
N ASN A 3 3.45 -23.24 -14.63
CA ASN A 3 3.76 -24.67 -14.82
C ASN A 3 4.25 -25.05 -16.24
N LYS A 4 3.95 -24.25 -17.28
CA LYS A 4 4.36 -24.57 -18.67
C LYS A 4 5.79 -24.19 -19.04
N VAL A 5 6.45 -23.32 -18.25
CA VAL A 5 7.88 -23.00 -18.40
C VAL A 5 8.73 -24.02 -17.63
N VAL A 6 8.23 -24.50 -16.48
CA VAL A 6 8.89 -25.52 -15.65
C VAL A 6 8.90 -26.88 -16.36
N GLU A 7 7.80 -27.34 -16.97
CA GLU A 7 7.78 -28.59 -17.75
C GLU A 7 8.75 -28.58 -18.95
N LYS A 8 9.03 -27.41 -19.54
CA LYS A 8 9.95 -27.27 -20.68
C LYS A 8 11.42 -27.33 -20.26
N TRP A 9 11.72 -27.00 -19.00
CA TRP A 9 13.07 -27.02 -18.44
C TRP A 9 13.35 -28.26 -17.57
N ASP A 10 12.35 -28.88 -16.95
CA ASP A 10 12.48 -30.23 -16.36
C ASP A 10 12.66 -31.28 -17.46
N ALA A 11 12.02 -31.10 -18.62
CA ALA A 11 12.32 -31.87 -19.83
C ALA A 11 13.75 -31.63 -20.31
N LEU A 12 14.28 -30.40 -20.20
CA LEU A 12 15.66 -30.06 -20.56
C LEU A 12 16.67 -30.63 -19.54
N LEU A 13 16.32 -30.71 -18.26
CA LEU A 13 17.13 -31.34 -17.21
C LEU A 13 17.18 -32.87 -17.39
N PHE A 14 16.08 -33.49 -17.81
CA PHE A 14 16.03 -34.93 -18.16
C PHE A 14 16.71 -35.22 -19.51
N LEU A 15 16.66 -34.28 -20.48
CA LEU A 15 17.37 -34.35 -21.76
C LEU A 15 18.88 -34.02 -21.67
N CYS A 16 19.32 -33.29 -20.64
CA CYS A 16 20.74 -33.05 -20.37
C CYS A 16 21.52 -34.32 -19.96
N LEU A 17 20.82 -35.43 -19.67
CA LEU A 17 21.42 -36.75 -19.46
C LEU A 17 21.57 -37.58 -20.75
N THR A 18 21.14 -37.07 -21.90
CA THR A 18 21.25 -37.73 -23.20
C THR A 18 21.93 -36.83 -24.23
N GLN A 19 23.18 -37.17 -24.61
CA GLN A 19 24.05 -36.77 -25.75
C GLN A 19 23.87 -35.46 -26.57
N ALA A 20 22.86 -34.61 -26.41
CA ALA A 20 22.53 -33.50 -27.33
C ALA A 20 23.02 -32.11 -26.90
N HIS A 21 23.49 -31.92 -25.66
CA HIS A 21 23.96 -30.60 -25.15
C HIS A 21 25.29 -30.68 -24.38
N TRP A 22 26.18 -31.59 -24.80
CA TRP A 22 27.51 -31.74 -24.20
C TRP A 22 28.36 -30.47 -24.38
N ARG A 23 28.09 -29.67 -25.42
CA ARG A 23 28.81 -28.42 -25.73
C ARG A 23 28.54 -27.33 -24.70
N GLU A 24 27.30 -27.15 -24.25
CA GLU A 24 26.92 -26.19 -23.22
C GLU A 24 27.50 -26.59 -21.85
N TYR A 25 27.54 -27.90 -21.57
CA TYR A 25 28.18 -28.42 -20.35
C TYR A 25 29.70 -28.21 -20.38
N ILE A 26 30.36 -28.45 -21.53
CA ILE A 26 31.78 -28.15 -21.73
C ILE A 26 32.05 -26.64 -21.68
N LEU A 27 31.17 -25.79 -22.20
CA LEU A 27 31.33 -24.34 -22.12
C LEU A 27 31.17 -23.83 -20.69
N ILE A 28 30.19 -24.33 -19.92
CA ILE A 28 30.07 -24.02 -18.49
C ILE A 28 31.29 -24.56 -17.73
N TYR A 29 31.76 -25.76 -18.05
CA TYR A 29 32.94 -26.38 -17.45
C TYR A 29 34.23 -25.58 -17.74
N LEU A 30 34.48 -25.24 -19.01
CA LEU A 30 35.59 -24.41 -19.46
C LEU A 30 35.52 -23.00 -18.88
N ALA A 31 34.32 -22.41 -18.82
CA ALA A 31 34.10 -21.12 -18.19
C ALA A 31 34.42 -21.19 -16.69
N LEU A 32 33.91 -22.18 -15.96
CA LEU A 32 34.23 -22.39 -14.55
C LEU A 32 35.74 -22.56 -14.33
N HIS A 33 36.45 -23.27 -15.21
CA HIS A 33 37.92 -23.37 -15.18
C HIS A 33 38.62 -22.05 -15.49
N ASN A 34 38.13 -21.29 -16.47
CA ASN A 34 38.67 -19.98 -16.81
C ASN A 34 38.44 -18.98 -15.66
N PHE A 35 37.35 -19.11 -14.89
CA PHE A 35 36.96 -18.19 -13.83
C PHE A 35 37.39 -18.60 -12.40
N SER A 36 38.04 -19.76 -12.19
CA SER A 36 38.44 -20.28 -10.86
C SER A 36 39.90 -20.73 -10.78
N ASP A 37 40.69 -20.13 -9.88
CA ASP A 37 42.05 -20.61 -9.52
C ASP A 37 42.06 -21.89 -8.63
N ARG A 38 40.89 -22.39 -8.20
CA ARG A 38 40.78 -23.44 -7.15
C ARG A 38 40.24 -24.81 -7.60
N PHE A 39 40.06 -25.05 -8.89
CA PHE A 39 39.50 -26.32 -9.39
C PHE A 39 40.61 -27.18 -10.00
N GLN A 40 41.02 -28.27 -9.33
CA GLN A 40 41.96 -29.25 -9.89
C GLN A 40 41.22 -30.46 -10.49
N LEU A 41 41.71 -30.89 -11.65
CA LEU A 41 41.22 -32.00 -12.47
C LEU A 41 41.64 -33.34 -11.88
N GLU A 42 40.83 -33.93 -11.01
CA GLU A 42 40.98 -35.35 -10.67
C GLU A 42 39.67 -36.06 -11.03
N ASN A 43 39.73 -36.88 -12.08
CA ASN A 43 38.65 -37.68 -12.70
C ASN A 43 37.86 -37.02 -13.83
N ILE A 44 38.50 -36.86 -15.00
CA ILE A 44 37.77 -36.79 -16.27
C ILE A 44 38.18 -37.97 -17.15
N ALA A 45 37.18 -38.66 -17.70
CA ALA A 45 37.37 -39.75 -18.64
C ALA A 45 38.10 -39.24 -19.91
N ALA A 46 39.04 -40.04 -20.43
CA ALA A 46 39.92 -39.71 -21.56
C ALA A 46 39.21 -39.19 -22.84
N ALA A 47 37.90 -39.41 -22.97
CA ALA A 47 37.09 -38.87 -24.06
C ALA A 47 37.00 -37.33 -24.06
N VAL A 48 36.93 -36.68 -22.89
CA VAL A 48 36.79 -35.21 -22.79
C VAL A 48 38.12 -34.49 -23.03
N GLU A 49 39.26 -35.15 -22.74
CA GLU A 49 40.60 -34.60 -22.97
C GLU A 49 40.90 -34.43 -24.48
N THR A 50 40.28 -35.26 -25.32
CA THR A 50 40.43 -35.20 -26.77
C THR A 50 39.63 -34.03 -27.37
N ASP A 51 38.41 -33.78 -26.87
CA ASP A 51 37.57 -32.64 -27.29
C ASP A 51 38.06 -31.30 -26.72
N LEU A 52 38.65 -31.28 -25.53
CA LEU A 52 39.30 -30.11 -24.94
C LEU A 52 40.51 -29.65 -25.77
N ASN A 53 41.23 -30.58 -26.40
CA ASN A 53 42.34 -30.25 -27.30
C ASN A 53 41.88 -29.68 -28.66
N ALA A 54 40.63 -29.91 -29.07
CA ALA A 54 40.05 -29.34 -30.29
C ALA A 54 39.51 -27.90 -30.11
N LEU A 55 39.20 -27.49 -28.89
CA LEU A 55 38.71 -26.14 -28.53
C LEU A 55 39.84 -25.15 -28.16
N ARG A 56 41.10 -25.57 -28.29
CA ARG A 56 42.26 -24.99 -27.59
C ARG A 56 42.72 -23.60 -28.08
N ASP A 57 42.13 -23.05 -29.14
CA ASP A 57 42.59 -21.79 -29.76
C ASP A 57 41.71 -20.54 -29.54
N ASN A 58 40.69 -20.53 -28.65
CA ASN A 58 39.93 -19.28 -28.40
C ASN A 58 39.34 -19.13 -26.98
N TYR A 59 40.20 -19.10 -25.96
CA TYR A 59 39.82 -18.89 -24.55
C TYR A 59 39.02 -17.58 -24.28
N GLU A 60 39.19 -16.56 -25.13
CA GLU A 60 38.53 -15.26 -24.99
C GLU A 60 37.05 -15.32 -25.42
N GLN A 61 36.74 -16.03 -26.53
CA GLN A 61 35.36 -16.24 -27.01
C GLN A 61 34.53 -17.09 -26.04
N VAL A 62 35.16 -18.05 -25.34
CA VAL A 62 34.48 -18.87 -24.32
C VAL A 62 34.00 -18.02 -23.14
N GLY A 63 34.74 -16.97 -22.77
CA GLY A 63 34.35 -16.03 -21.72
C GLY A 63 33.15 -15.16 -22.11
N GLU A 64 33.07 -14.71 -23.37
CA GLU A 64 31.94 -13.94 -23.90
C GLU A 64 30.67 -14.79 -24.00
N THR A 65 30.77 -16.00 -24.54
CA THR A 65 29.64 -16.94 -24.62
C THR A 65 29.11 -17.31 -23.22
N ALA A 66 29.99 -17.48 -22.24
CA ALA A 66 29.58 -17.75 -20.86
C ALA A 66 28.89 -16.56 -20.20
N ALA A 67 29.29 -15.33 -20.53
CA ALA A 67 28.63 -14.12 -20.06
C ALA A 67 27.21 -13.97 -20.65
N GLU A 68 27.03 -14.30 -21.93
CA GLU A 68 25.72 -14.31 -22.59
C GLU A 68 24.78 -15.35 -21.96
N ILE A 69 25.26 -16.57 -21.73
CA ILE A 69 24.51 -17.64 -21.05
C ILE A 69 24.08 -17.18 -19.65
N LEU A 70 24.98 -16.53 -18.90
CA LEU A 70 24.68 -16.03 -17.57
C LEU A 70 23.60 -14.93 -17.61
N LEU A 71 23.72 -13.95 -18.51
CA LEU A 71 22.75 -12.86 -18.63
C LEU A 71 21.36 -13.37 -19.07
N ASP A 72 21.30 -14.35 -19.97
CA ASP A 72 20.05 -14.99 -20.36
C ASP A 72 19.41 -15.79 -19.22
N ALA A 73 20.22 -16.53 -18.45
CA ALA A 73 19.76 -17.24 -17.26
C ALA A 73 19.22 -16.29 -16.18
N ILE A 74 19.81 -15.09 -16.03
CA ILE A 74 19.29 -14.04 -15.15
C ILE A 74 17.96 -13.50 -15.69
N ALA A 75 17.89 -13.14 -16.97
CA ALA A 75 16.68 -12.58 -17.60
C ALA A 75 15.49 -13.55 -17.55
N SER A 76 15.77 -14.85 -17.67
CA SER A 76 14.79 -15.94 -17.63
C SER A 76 14.41 -16.38 -16.20
N GLY A 77 14.99 -15.78 -15.17
CA GLY A 77 14.70 -16.11 -13.76
C GLY A 77 15.29 -17.44 -13.27
N ILE A 78 16.17 -18.06 -14.05
CA ILE A 78 16.77 -19.37 -13.74
C ILE A 78 17.72 -19.26 -12.55
N ILE A 79 18.51 -18.18 -12.44
CA ILE A 79 19.39 -17.95 -11.28
C ILE A 79 18.60 -17.90 -9.97
N ALA A 80 17.45 -17.21 -9.99
CA ALA A 80 16.55 -17.14 -8.83
C ALA A 80 15.97 -18.52 -8.48
N TYR A 81 15.58 -19.31 -9.49
CA TYR A 81 15.14 -20.70 -9.30
C TYR A 81 16.25 -21.57 -8.70
N CYS A 82 17.47 -21.54 -9.25
CA CYS A 82 18.62 -22.27 -8.71
C CYS A 82 18.89 -21.92 -7.24
N CYS A 83 18.69 -20.66 -6.84
CA CYS A 83 18.79 -20.26 -5.44
C CYS A 83 17.70 -20.90 -4.56
N GLN A 84 16.46 -20.94 -5.06
CA GLN A 84 15.30 -21.45 -4.32
C GLN A 84 15.33 -22.97 -4.12
N VAL A 85 15.88 -23.71 -5.09
CA VAL A 85 16.00 -25.18 -5.03
C VAL A 85 17.33 -25.66 -4.48
N SER A 86 18.21 -24.76 -4.05
CA SER A 86 19.51 -25.12 -3.49
C SER A 86 19.33 -25.87 -2.16
N GLU A 87 19.84 -27.10 -2.09
CA GLU A 87 19.88 -27.89 -0.86
C GLU A 87 20.95 -27.40 0.13
N ILE A 88 21.86 -26.55 -0.36
CA ILE A 88 23.01 -26.03 0.38
C ILE A 88 22.91 -24.51 0.47
N GLY A 89 23.05 -23.98 1.69
CA GLY A 89 22.96 -22.55 1.97
C GLY A 89 21.68 -22.14 2.70
N LYS A 90 21.76 -21.00 3.38
CA LYS A 90 20.64 -20.40 4.10
C LYS A 90 19.77 -19.61 3.14
N LEU A 91 18.60 -20.16 2.81
CA LEU A 91 17.60 -19.50 1.97
C LEU A 91 16.74 -18.54 2.82
N LEU A 92 16.77 -17.26 2.46
CA LEU A 92 15.86 -16.22 2.97
C LEU A 92 14.97 -15.70 1.82
N PRO A 93 13.82 -15.04 2.11
CA PRO A 93 12.85 -14.65 1.08
C PRO A 93 13.44 -13.89 -0.13
N GLY A 94 14.50 -13.09 0.09
CA GLY A 94 15.15 -12.30 -0.96
C GLY A 94 16.55 -12.75 -1.37
N ALA A 95 17.14 -13.79 -0.77
CA ALA A 95 18.52 -14.21 -1.10
C ALA A 95 18.89 -15.61 -0.57
N LEU A 96 19.81 -16.26 -1.27
CA LEU A 96 20.53 -17.45 -0.81
C LEU A 96 21.92 -17.04 -0.28
N TYR A 97 22.27 -17.49 0.91
CA TYR A 97 23.58 -17.25 1.52
C TYR A 97 24.34 -18.57 1.67
N VAL A 98 25.59 -18.59 1.24
CA VAL A 98 26.43 -19.79 1.26
C VAL A 98 27.83 -19.44 1.73
N HIS A 99 28.49 -20.36 2.42
CA HIS A 99 29.91 -20.22 2.72
C HIS A 99 30.76 -20.60 1.51
N VAL A 100 31.92 -19.98 1.34
CA VAL A 100 32.82 -20.24 0.19
C VAL A 100 33.26 -21.69 0.08
N SER A 101 33.32 -22.44 1.19
CA SER A 101 33.61 -23.88 1.20
C SER A 101 32.53 -24.72 0.52
N ALA A 102 31.29 -24.22 0.48
CA ALA A 102 30.15 -24.89 -0.14
C ALA A 102 30.02 -24.56 -1.64
N LEU A 103 30.79 -23.61 -2.17
CA LEU A 103 30.65 -23.10 -3.53
C LEU A 103 30.73 -24.21 -4.58
N SER A 104 31.63 -25.18 -4.42
CA SER A 104 31.81 -26.31 -5.35
C SER A 104 30.59 -27.24 -5.45
N HIS A 105 29.69 -27.20 -4.47
CA HIS A 105 28.50 -28.04 -4.39
C HIS A 105 27.23 -27.34 -4.90
N LEU A 106 27.31 -26.06 -5.28
CA LEU A 106 26.17 -25.34 -5.82
C LEU A 106 25.92 -25.68 -7.29
N HIS A 107 24.70 -25.39 -7.73
CA HIS A 107 24.31 -25.50 -9.13
C HIS A 107 25.34 -24.81 -10.05
N PRO A 108 25.76 -25.41 -11.19
CA PRO A 108 26.78 -24.86 -12.08
C PRO A 108 26.56 -23.39 -12.47
N LEU A 109 25.30 -22.97 -12.66
CA LEU A 109 24.97 -21.58 -12.97
C LEU A 109 25.23 -20.59 -11.82
N LEU A 110 25.07 -21.01 -10.56
CA LEU A 110 25.42 -20.16 -9.40
C LEU A 110 26.94 -20.04 -9.28
N ARG A 111 27.67 -21.13 -9.52
CA ARG A 111 29.14 -21.14 -9.60
C ARG A 111 29.64 -20.24 -10.74
N LEU A 112 28.99 -20.30 -11.90
CA LEU A 112 29.33 -19.44 -13.03
C LEU A 112 29.06 -17.96 -12.73
N SER A 113 27.94 -17.67 -12.07
CA SER A 113 27.58 -16.31 -11.63
C SER A 113 28.64 -15.73 -10.69
N GLU A 114 29.07 -16.52 -9.70
CA GLU A 114 30.12 -16.12 -8.75
C GLU A 114 31.47 -15.96 -9.44
N GLY A 115 31.89 -16.92 -10.26
CA GLY A 115 33.17 -16.86 -10.97
C GLY A 115 33.26 -15.67 -11.92
N TYR A 116 32.18 -15.36 -12.63
CA TYR A 116 32.11 -14.15 -13.47
C TYR A 116 32.23 -12.87 -12.64
N ALA A 117 31.50 -12.77 -11.52
CA ALA A 117 31.60 -11.63 -10.61
C ALA A 117 33.01 -11.50 -10.00
N ARG A 118 33.65 -12.61 -9.61
CA ARG A 118 35.00 -12.64 -9.05
C ARG A 118 36.05 -12.12 -10.02
N ARG A 119 36.06 -12.64 -11.25
CA ARG A 119 37.07 -12.25 -12.25
C ARG A 119 36.89 -10.82 -12.75
N THR A 120 35.64 -10.35 -12.81
CA THR A 120 35.37 -8.96 -13.20
C THR A 120 35.89 -7.98 -12.14
N PHE A 121 36.03 -8.41 -10.88
CA PHE A 121 36.32 -7.53 -9.76
C PHE A 121 37.33 -8.12 -8.76
N ASN A 122 38.62 -7.80 -8.95
CA ASN A 122 39.78 -8.27 -8.16
C ASN A 122 39.86 -7.78 -6.68
N ARG A 123 38.73 -7.46 -6.01
CA ARG A 123 38.72 -6.91 -4.63
C ARG A 123 37.94 -7.75 -3.63
N ILE A 124 37.63 -9.00 -3.95
CA ILE A 124 36.74 -9.86 -3.14
C ILE A 124 37.45 -10.99 -2.39
N ASP A 125 38.78 -10.98 -2.37
CA ASP A 125 39.60 -11.96 -1.65
C ASP A 125 39.45 -11.81 -0.14
N GLY A 126 39.19 -12.92 0.55
CA GLY A 126 38.95 -12.97 1.99
C GLY A 126 37.48 -12.99 2.41
N ALA A 127 36.53 -12.89 1.49
CA ALA A 127 35.11 -13.10 1.81
C ALA A 127 34.85 -14.57 2.15
N ASN A 128 34.01 -14.83 3.15
CA ASN A 128 33.65 -16.18 3.57
C ASN A 128 32.19 -16.52 3.32
N ILE A 129 31.29 -15.53 3.26
CA ILE A 129 29.90 -15.73 2.85
C ILE A 129 29.63 -15.04 1.51
N ILE A 130 29.01 -15.78 0.59
CA ILE A 130 28.50 -15.28 -0.68
C ILE A 130 26.97 -15.22 -0.58
N LYS A 131 26.40 -14.09 -0.97
CA LYS A 131 24.96 -13.83 -1.02
C LYS A 131 24.52 -13.67 -2.47
N PHE A 132 23.75 -14.63 -2.96
CA PHE A 132 23.05 -14.55 -4.24
C PHE A 132 21.68 -13.89 -4.02
N ASN A 133 21.43 -12.77 -4.70
CA ASN A 133 20.18 -12.03 -4.54
C ASN A 133 19.09 -12.62 -5.45
N ILE A 134 17.92 -12.94 -4.89
CA ILE A 134 16.79 -13.53 -5.63
C ILE A 134 15.94 -12.42 -6.27
N GLU A 135 15.79 -11.28 -5.61
CA GLU A 135 15.01 -10.13 -6.12
C GLU A 135 15.76 -9.33 -7.20
N GLN A 136 17.10 -9.31 -7.10
CA GLN A 136 18.01 -8.63 -8.02
C GLN A 136 19.12 -9.60 -8.44
N PRO A 137 18.82 -10.62 -9.29
CA PRO A 137 19.74 -11.71 -9.64
C PRO A 137 21.01 -11.28 -10.37
N THR A 138 21.10 -10.03 -10.81
CA THR A 138 22.34 -9.43 -11.33
C THR A 138 23.33 -9.03 -10.23
N LYS A 139 22.93 -9.09 -8.95
CA LYS A 139 23.74 -8.65 -7.81
C LYS A 139 24.17 -9.82 -6.93
N ILE A 140 25.48 -9.89 -6.68
CA ILE A 140 26.11 -10.82 -5.74
C ILE A 140 26.80 -10.01 -4.65
N SER A 141 26.64 -10.40 -3.39
CA SER A 141 27.33 -9.74 -2.28
C SER A 141 28.29 -10.69 -1.59
N TYR A 142 29.49 -10.22 -1.31
CA TYR A 142 30.57 -10.88 -0.61
C TYR A 142 30.65 -10.28 0.80
N LEU A 143 30.50 -11.12 1.82
CA LEU A 143 30.46 -10.71 3.21
C LEU A 143 31.68 -11.28 3.95
N PHE A 144 32.26 -10.46 4.83
CA PHE A 144 33.51 -10.76 5.51
C PHE A 144 33.26 -10.90 7.01
N TYR A 145 33.44 -12.11 7.52
CA TYR A 145 33.32 -12.45 8.95
C TYR A 145 34.64 -13.07 9.43
N PRO A 146 35.70 -12.30 9.74
CA PRO A 146 37.03 -12.84 10.04
C PRO A 146 37.04 -13.97 11.09
N GLU A 147 36.18 -13.85 12.10
CA GLU A 147 36.01 -14.83 13.18
C GLU A 147 34.91 -15.87 12.90
N PHE A 148 34.66 -16.22 11.63
CA PHE A 148 33.54 -17.11 11.26
C PHE A 148 33.58 -18.46 11.97
N ASP A 149 34.75 -19.05 12.13
CA ASP A 149 34.90 -20.34 12.79
C ASP A 149 34.92 -20.21 14.32
N THR A 150 35.64 -19.22 14.85
CA THR A 150 36.01 -19.03 16.26
C THR A 150 34.93 -18.37 17.11
N ASP A 151 34.19 -17.39 16.57
CA ASP A 151 33.09 -16.72 17.27
C ASP A 151 31.76 -17.41 16.94
N ALA A 152 30.99 -17.77 17.96
CA ALA A 152 29.65 -18.35 17.79
C ALA A 152 28.73 -17.50 16.91
N HIS A 153 28.78 -16.17 17.05
CA HIS A 153 27.92 -15.21 16.36
C HIS A 153 28.74 -14.05 15.77
N PRO A 154 29.58 -14.35 14.75
CA PRO A 154 30.59 -13.43 14.28
C PRO A 154 29.96 -12.16 13.71
N ALA A 155 30.58 -11.02 14.03
CA ALA A 155 30.21 -9.72 13.49
C ALA A 155 30.67 -9.55 12.04
N LEU A 156 29.79 -8.95 11.23
CA LEU A 156 30.11 -8.55 9.86
C LEU A 156 31.15 -7.43 9.92
N HIS A 157 32.29 -7.65 9.28
CA HIS A 157 33.39 -6.69 9.26
C HIS A 157 33.31 -5.80 8.01
N ALA A 158 32.99 -6.38 6.87
CA ALA A 158 32.84 -5.66 5.61
C ALA A 158 31.85 -6.36 4.67
N SER A 159 31.30 -5.63 3.71
CA SER A 159 30.52 -6.20 2.61
C SER A 159 30.86 -5.54 1.28
N ILE A 160 31.03 -6.34 0.23
CA ILE A 160 31.22 -5.87 -1.14
C ILE A 160 30.09 -6.42 -2.00
N GLN A 161 29.31 -5.55 -2.62
CA GLN A 161 28.27 -5.93 -3.57
C GLN A 161 28.72 -5.61 -4.99
N VAL A 162 28.64 -6.62 -5.85
CA VAL A 162 28.92 -6.57 -7.28
C VAL A 162 27.61 -6.60 -8.05
N ASP A 163 27.42 -5.66 -8.98
CA ASP A 163 26.39 -5.70 -10.01
C ASP A 163 27.02 -6.15 -11.33
N ILE A 164 26.71 -7.38 -11.73
CA ILE A 164 27.27 -8.05 -12.90
C ILE A 164 26.84 -7.37 -14.20
N GLN A 165 25.59 -6.88 -14.26
CA GLN A 165 25.04 -6.26 -15.46
C GLN A 165 25.60 -4.85 -15.67
N ASN A 166 25.60 -4.04 -14.61
CA ASN A 166 26.04 -2.64 -14.66
C ASN A 166 27.56 -2.48 -14.48
N ARG A 167 28.27 -3.59 -14.28
CA ARG A 167 29.71 -3.65 -13.97
C ARG A 167 30.13 -2.67 -12.86
N SER A 168 29.37 -2.62 -11.78
CA SER A 168 29.62 -1.70 -10.65
C SER A 168 29.85 -2.45 -9.35
N ILE A 169 30.64 -1.84 -8.45
CA ILE A 169 30.90 -2.34 -7.10
C ILE A 169 30.42 -1.30 -6.09
N SER A 170 29.87 -1.76 -4.97
CA SER A 170 29.70 -0.95 -3.76
C SER A 170 30.25 -1.70 -2.55
N ASP A 171 31.05 -1.04 -1.73
CA ASP A 171 31.57 -1.59 -0.49
C ASP A 171 31.01 -0.87 0.74
N ARG A 172 31.03 -1.56 1.89
CA ARG A 172 30.70 -1.00 3.21
C ARG A 172 31.61 -1.63 4.25
N ASP A 173 32.16 -0.78 5.11
CA ASP A 173 32.95 -1.16 6.27
C ASP A 173 32.08 -1.09 7.55
N TYR A 174 32.12 -2.16 8.33
CA TYR A 174 31.41 -2.31 9.60
C TYR A 174 32.38 -2.50 10.78
N SER A 175 33.70 -2.50 10.55
CA SER A 175 34.74 -2.72 11.56
C SER A 175 34.70 -1.73 12.73
N THR A 176 34.21 -0.52 12.47
CA THR A 176 34.05 0.57 13.45
C THR A 176 32.61 0.72 13.93
N SER A 177 31.71 -0.20 13.55
CA SER A 177 30.32 -0.14 13.98
C SER A 177 30.17 -0.63 15.42
N ASP A 178 29.52 0.17 16.27
CA ASP A 178 29.16 -0.25 17.64
C ASP A 178 28.06 -1.34 17.67
N ASN A 179 27.37 -1.57 16.55
CA ASN A 179 26.28 -2.54 16.47
C ASN A 179 26.22 -3.21 15.08
N PRO A 180 27.24 -3.98 14.69
CA PRO A 180 27.31 -4.62 13.39
C PRO A 180 26.25 -5.72 13.26
N PRO A 181 25.80 -6.05 12.03
CA PRO A 181 25.08 -7.28 11.77
C PRO A 181 25.92 -8.50 12.19
N ILE A 182 25.27 -9.55 12.68
CA ILE A 182 25.95 -10.80 13.06
C ILE A 182 25.31 -12.01 12.39
N LEU A 183 26.06 -13.11 12.28
CA LEU A 183 25.53 -14.38 11.77
C LEU A 183 24.98 -15.25 12.87
N HIS A 184 23.93 -16.00 12.55
CA HIS A 184 23.39 -17.08 13.38
C HIS A 184 23.13 -18.29 12.49
N ARG A 185 23.03 -19.46 13.11
CA ARG A 185 22.79 -20.74 12.42
C ARG A 185 23.88 -21.05 11.40
N LYS A 186 25.13 -21.03 11.85
CA LYS A 186 26.30 -21.15 10.96
C LYS A 186 26.31 -22.48 10.18
N GLU A 187 25.69 -23.53 10.72
CA GLU A 187 25.54 -24.83 10.08
C GLU A 187 24.77 -24.76 8.75
N THR A 188 23.91 -23.75 8.58
CA THR A 188 23.10 -23.59 7.35
C THR A 188 23.91 -23.07 6.15
N PHE A 189 25.08 -22.48 6.36
CA PHE A 189 25.89 -21.91 5.27
C PHE A 189 26.95 -22.89 4.73
N VAL A 190 27.27 -23.94 5.47
CA VAL A 190 28.35 -24.91 5.17
C VAL A 190 27.79 -26.30 4.86
N ILE A 191 28.61 -27.16 4.28
CA ILE A 191 28.26 -28.58 4.04
C ILE A 191 28.54 -29.44 5.28
N PRO A 192 27.91 -30.63 5.42
CA PRO A 192 28.11 -31.51 6.59
C PRO A 192 29.56 -31.96 6.83
N SER A 193 30.40 -32.01 5.79
CA SER A 193 31.82 -32.35 5.91
C SER A 193 32.71 -31.18 6.36
N TYR A 194 32.14 -30.00 6.62
CA TYR A 194 32.88 -28.84 7.13
C TYR A 194 33.40 -29.12 8.55
N PRO A 195 34.67 -28.82 8.88
CA PRO A 195 35.29 -29.24 10.14
C PRO A 195 34.51 -28.88 11.42
N TYR A 196 33.83 -27.73 11.44
CA TYR A 196 33.07 -27.24 12.60
C TYR A 196 31.54 -27.41 12.46
N TYR A 197 31.07 -28.19 11.47
CA TYR A 197 29.64 -28.35 11.20
C TYR A 197 28.85 -28.81 12.43
N GLU A 198 29.30 -29.89 13.09
CA GLU A 198 28.62 -30.45 14.26
C GLU A 198 28.61 -29.49 15.45
N GLU A 199 29.68 -28.72 15.64
CA GLU A 199 29.76 -27.70 16.69
C GLU A 199 28.73 -26.58 16.45
N PHE A 200 28.63 -26.09 15.22
CA PHE A 200 27.64 -25.06 14.85
C PHE A 200 26.21 -25.59 14.98
N ALA A 201 25.94 -26.81 14.50
CA ALA A 201 24.63 -27.44 14.58
C ALA A 201 24.22 -27.69 16.04
N ASN A 202 25.18 -28.09 16.90
CA ASN A 202 24.94 -28.30 18.31
C ASN A 202 24.58 -27.00 19.04
N LEU A 203 25.29 -25.91 18.75
CA LEU A 203 24.94 -24.58 19.29
C LEU A 203 23.53 -24.17 18.85
N THR A 204 23.20 -24.27 17.56
CA THR A 204 21.87 -23.95 17.06
C THR A 204 20.77 -24.76 17.77
N ARG A 205 20.98 -26.06 18.02
CA ARG A 205 20.03 -26.88 18.79
C ARG A 205 19.81 -26.34 20.21
N GLN A 206 20.88 -25.98 20.91
CA GLN A 206 20.78 -25.40 22.26
C GLN A 206 20.01 -24.07 22.25
N GLU A 207 20.22 -23.24 21.23
CA GLU A 207 19.53 -21.96 21.09
C GLU A 207 18.05 -22.10 20.72
N GLU A 208 17.71 -23.09 19.89
CA GLU A 208 16.33 -23.43 19.53
C GLU A 208 15.57 -24.01 20.74
N GLU A 209 16.20 -24.88 21.54
CA GLU A 209 15.63 -25.41 22.79
C GLU A 209 15.29 -24.29 23.78
N LEU A 210 16.15 -23.28 23.88
CA LEU A 210 15.95 -22.09 24.70
C LEU A 210 15.09 -21.01 24.01
N ARG A 211 14.62 -21.26 22.78
CA ARG A 211 13.78 -20.36 21.98
C ARG A 211 14.41 -18.99 21.68
N LEU A 212 15.74 -18.89 21.71
CA LEU A 212 16.47 -17.65 21.45
C LEU A 212 16.30 -17.17 20.00
N LEU A 213 16.11 -18.11 19.07
CA LEU A 213 15.98 -17.83 17.63
C LEU A 213 14.57 -17.45 17.17
N ASN A 214 13.57 -17.44 18.06
CA ASN A 214 12.16 -17.19 17.69
C ASN A 214 11.87 -15.73 17.28
N LYS A 215 12.70 -14.76 17.69
CA LYS A 215 12.53 -13.33 17.38
C LYS A 215 13.61 -12.84 16.41
N THR A 216 13.51 -13.25 15.15
CA THR A 216 14.53 -13.00 14.11
C THR A 216 14.82 -11.53 13.81
N SER A 217 13.88 -10.60 14.07
CA SER A 217 14.05 -9.17 13.80
C SER A 217 14.89 -8.41 14.84
N SER A 218 14.99 -8.91 16.08
CA SER A 218 15.74 -8.25 17.16
C SER A 218 17.16 -8.78 17.34
N ILE A 219 17.45 -10.01 16.89
CA ILE A 219 18.71 -10.70 17.17
C ILE A 219 19.80 -10.49 16.10
N GLY A 220 19.45 -10.01 14.91
CA GLY A 220 20.38 -9.88 13.78
C GLY A 220 21.50 -8.82 13.92
N THR A 221 21.66 -8.19 15.08
CA THR A 221 22.72 -7.21 15.37
C THR A 221 23.38 -7.53 16.71
N LEU A 222 24.67 -7.20 16.86
CA LEU A 222 25.47 -7.56 18.04
C LEU A 222 24.81 -7.16 19.36
N ARG A 223 24.36 -5.90 19.49
CA ARG A 223 23.69 -5.40 20.69
C ARG A 223 22.37 -6.11 20.96
N GLY A 224 21.59 -6.37 19.90
CA GLY A 224 20.31 -7.08 20.03
C GLY A 224 20.49 -8.51 20.52
N TRP A 225 21.58 -9.16 20.10
CA TRP A 225 21.94 -10.49 20.54
C TRP A 225 22.48 -10.55 21.96
N LEU A 226 23.41 -9.65 22.33
CA LEU A 226 23.90 -9.55 23.72
C LEU A 226 22.75 -9.29 24.71
N GLN A 227 21.80 -8.43 24.34
CA GLN A 227 20.62 -8.18 25.15
C GLN A 227 19.70 -9.41 25.22
N CYS A 228 19.62 -10.22 24.15
CA CYS A 228 18.90 -11.49 24.18
C CYS A 228 19.54 -12.44 25.21
N LEU A 229 20.86 -12.63 25.15
CA LEU A 229 21.58 -13.50 26.09
C LEU A 229 21.42 -13.03 27.55
N GLU A 230 21.55 -11.72 27.78
CA GLU A 230 21.35 -11.11 29.10
C GLU A 230 19.94 -11.37 29.66
N ASN A 231 18.89 -11.20 28.84
CA ASN A 231 17.51 -11.42 29.25
C ASN A 231 17.22 -12.87 29.66
N TYR A 232 17.93 -13.84 29.08
CA TYR A 232 17.79 -15.25 29.40
C TYR A 232 18.77 -15.72 30.48
N GLY A 233 19.63 -14.83 31.00
CA GLY A 233 20.61 -15.16 32.03
C GLY A 233 21.64 -16.19 31.57
N ILE A 234 21.98 -16.15 30.29
CA ILE A 234 22.89 -17.11 29.65
C ILE A 234 24.05 -16.39 29.01
N GLU A 235 25.17 -17.08 28.92
CA GLU A 235 26.37 -16.66 28.20
C GLU A 235 26.71 -17.74 27.17
N ILE A 236 27.34 -17.35 26.06
CA ILE A 236 27.92 -18.29 25.12
C ILE A 236 29.44 -18.24 25.29
N GLN A 237 30.06 -19.34 25.69
CA GLN A 237 31.51 -19.48 25.76
C GLN A 237 31.96 -20.50 24.72
N GLY A 238 32.77 -20.08 23.75
CA GLY A 238 32.99 -20.84 22.52
C GLY A 238 31.66 -21.01 21.79
N HIS A 239 31.25 -22.25 21.52
CA HIS A 239 29.96 -22.58 20.89
C HIS A 239 29.06 -23.40 21.81
N GLN A 240 29.10 -23.10 23.11
CA GLN A 240 28.30 -23.76 24.14
C GLN A 240 27.58 -22.73 24.99
N ILE A 241 26.31 -23.01 25.32
CA ILE A 241 25.53 -22.15 26.21
C ILE A 241 25.82 -22.50 27.67
N ILE A 242 26.20 -21.50 28.45
CA ILE A 242 26.42 -21.61 29.89
C ILE A 242 25.33 -20.80 30.60
N ARG A 243 24.61 -21.44 31.51
CA ARG A 243 23.66 -20.74 32.39
C ARG A 243 24.42 -20.06 33.51
N LEU A 244 24.26 -18.75 33.63
CA LEU A 244 24.75 -18.04 34.80
C LEU A 244 23.86 -18.41 36.00
N ALA A 245 24.47 -18.76 37.14
CA ALA A 245 23.76 -19.07 38.39
C ALA A 245 22.73 -17.97 38.71
N PRO A 246 21.61 -18.26 39.42
CA PRO A 246 20.47 -17.35 39.50
C PRO A 246 20.90 -16.04 40.15
N ILE A 247 21.16 -15.04 39.31
CA ILE A 247 21.25 -13.67 39.72
C ILE A 247 19.83 -13.30 40.14
N SER A 248 19.73 -12.81 41.38
CA SER A 248 18.56 -12.20 42.03
C SER A 248 17.54 -11.67 41.02
N PRO A 249 16.21 -11.87 41.23
CA PRO A 249 15.20 -11.54 40.22
C PRO A 249 15.48 -10.17 39.64
N PHE A 250 15.89 -10.15 38.36
CA PHE A 250 16.10 -8.92 37.63
C PHE A 250 14.86 -8.06 37.88
N GLN A 251 15.05 -6.89 38.52
CA GLN A 251 14.01 -5.89 38.57
C GLN A 251 13.74 -5.52 37.12
N LEU A 252 12.71 -6.13 36.53
CA LEU A 252 12.13 -5.66 35.27
C LEU A 252 12.00 -4.15 35.42
N PRO A 253 12.54 -3.34 34.49
CA PRO A 253 12.45 -1.89 34.59
C PRO A 253 10.99 -1.54 34.86
N LYS A 254 10.74 -0.83 35.96
CA LYS A 254 9.38 -0.47 36.37
C LYS A 254 8.77 0.38 35.26
N ILE A 255 7.87 -0.21 34.47
CA ILE A 255 7.23 0.48 33.37
C ILE A 255 6.18 1.43 33.93
N GLU A 256 6.35 2.71 33.66
CA GLU A 256 5.44 3.75 34.11
C GLU A 256 4.37 4.02 33.05
N ARG A 257 3.48 3.04 32.82
CA ARG A 257 2.45 3.10 31.76
C ARG A 257 1.61 4.37 31.80
N HIS A 258 1.30 4.86 33.00
CA HIS A 258 0.54 6.09 33.21
C HIS A 258 1.17 7.32 32.53
N LYS A 259 2.51 7.36 32.37
CA LYS A 259 3.22 8.46 31.69
C LYS A 259 3.05 8.47 30.16
N ALA A 260 2.45 7.43 29.58
CA ALA A 260 2.11 7.39 28.16
C ALA A 260 0.80 8.13 27.85
N ALA A 261 -0.05 8.36 28.85
CA ALA A 261 -1.25 9.18 28.69
C ALA A 261 -0.85 10.64 28.41
N ILE A 262 -1.48 11.25 27.41
CA ILE A 262 -1.21 12.63 27.00
C ILE A 262 -2.46 13.46 27.26
N ILE A 263 -2.30 14.63 27.89
CA ILE A 263 -3.37 15.61 28.01
C ILE A 263 -3.65 16.20 26.62
N ARG A 264 -4.85 15.99 26.08
CA ARG A 264 -5.26 16.48 24.77
C ARG A 264 -6.37 17.52 24.92
N LYS A 265 -6.31 18.54 24.06
CA LYS A 265 -7.34 19.60 23.99
C LYS A 265 -8.51 19.26 23.08
N ASN A 266 -8.36 18.26 22.22
CA ASN A 266 -9.36 17.84 21.25
C ASN A 266 -9.70 16.37 21.48
N ILE A 267 -10.89 15.99 21.01
CA ILE A 267 -11.32 14.60 20.91
C ILE A 267 -10.28 13.74 20.15
N SER A 268 -10.08 12.51 20.60
CA SER A 268 -9.12 11.60 20.02
C SER A 268 -9.51 11.19 18.60
N ARG A 269 -8.49 10.88 17.78
CA ARG A 269 -8.68 10.41 16.40
C ARG A 269 -9.65 9.23 16.27
N PRO A 270 -9.54 8.13 17.04
CA PRO A 270 -10.48 7.01 16.93
C PRO A 270 -11.93 7.40 17.24
N VAL A 271 -12.15 8.21 18.29
CA VAL A 271 -13.50 8.64 18.67
C VAL A 271 -14.07 9.62 17.63
N ARG A 272 -13.27 10.56 17.11
CA ARG A 272 -13.69 11.45 16.02
C ARG A 272 -14.15 10.67 14.79
N LEU A 273 -13.39 9.65 14.38
CA LEU A 273 -13.76 8.81 13.23
C LEU A 273 -15.07 8.06 13.47
N ALA A 274 -15.36 7.63 14.70
CA ALA A 274 -16.65 7.03 15.02
C ALA A 274 -17.81 8.04 14.96
N MET A 275 -17.56 9.31 15.30
CA MET A 275 -18.55 10.38 15.10
C MET A 275 -18.78 10.69 13.62
N GLU A 276 -17.72 10.78 12.82
CA GLU A 276 -17.80 11.00 11.36
C GLU A 276 -18.43 9.82 10.61
N ALA A 277 -18.43 8.64 11.24
CA ALA A 277 -19.09 7.43 10.76
C ALA A 277 -20.58 7.35 11.15
N ASP A 278 -21.14 8.41 11.77
CA ASP A 278 -22.53 8.49 12.23
C ASP A 278 -22.93 7.32 13.17
N LEU A 279 -21.97 6.81 13.95
CA LEU A 279 -22.25 5.74 14.92
C LEU A 279 -22.93 6.27 16.20
N PHE A 280 -22.86 7.58 16.44
CA PHE A 280 -23.50 8.24 17.57
C PHE A 280 -24.86 8.79 17.16
N ASN A 281 -25.90 8.38 17.88
CA ASN A 281 -27.26 8.94 17.83
C ASN A 281 -27.65 9.51 19.21
N GLN A 282 -28.75 10.26 19.30
CA GLN A 282 -29.14 11.04 20.50
C GLN A 282 -29.12 10.24 21.82
N ASP A 283 -29.37 8.93 21.79
CA ASP A 283 -29.44 8.07 22.96
C ASP A 283 -28.20 7.17 23.15
N THR A 284 -27.15 7.37 22.33
CA THR A 284 -25.94 6.54 22.38
C THR A 284 -25.15 6.79 23.66
N THR A 285 -24.88 5.70 24.37
CA THR A 285 -23.99 5.70 25.54
C THR A 285 -22.53 5.42 25.15
N PHE A 286 -21.58 6.09 25.81
CA PHE A 286 -20.15 5.99 25.50
C PHE A 286 -19.32 5.63 26.74
N PHE A 287 -18.37 4.70 26.59
CA PHE A 287 -17.41 4.35 27.64
C PHE A 287 -15.98 4.36 27.14
N ASP A 288 -15.07 5.05 27.83
CA ASP A 288 -13.65 5.10 27.49
C ASP A 288 -12.81 4.21 28.43
N TYR A 289 -12.35 3.07 27.92
CA TYR A 289 -11.52 2.10 28.64
C TYR A 289 -10.05 2.48 28.50
N GLY A 290 -9.43 2.90 29.62
CA GLY A 290 -8.10 3.51 29.65
C GLY A 290 -8.15 5.00 29.28
N CYS A 291 -9.10 5.75 29.87
CA CYS A 291 -9.39 7.13 29.50
C CYS A 291 -8.26 8.15 29.80
N GLY A 292 -7.23 7.75 30.55
CA GLY A 292 -6.19 8.65 31.04
C GLY A 292 -6.80 9.85 31.75
N HIS A 293 -6.50 11.05 31.26
CA HIS A 293 -7.02 12.31 31.80
C HIS A 293 -8.50 12.61 31.47
N GLY A 294 -9.20 11.73 30.75
CA GLY A 294 -10.65 11.87 30.50
C GLY A 294 -11.04 12.85 29.40
N SER A 295 -10.11 13.25 28.51
CA SER A 295 -10.39 14.21 27.44
C SER A 295 -11.58 13.78 26.56
N ASP A 296 -11.66 12.52 26.13
CA ASP A 296 -12.72 12.07 25.23
C ASP A 296 -14.10 12.09 25.92
N ILE A 297 -14.14 11.73 27.21
CA ILE A 297 -15.35 11.78 28.05
C ILE A 297 -15.91 13.20 28.08
N ILE A 298 -15.05 14.19 28.36
CA ILE A 298 -15.46 15.60 28.43
C ILE A 298 -16.08 16.05 27.09
N HIS A 299 -15.40 15.81 25.97
CA HIS A 299 -15.88 16.25 24.65
C HIS A 299 -17.16 15.54 24.20
N ILE A 300 -17.33 14.26 24.53
CA ILE A 300 -18.54 13.50 24.22
C ILE A 300 -19.72 13.98 25.08
N SER A 301 -19.47 14.24 26.37
CA SER A 301 -20.48 14.82 27.27
C SER A 301 -20.91 16.22 26.82
N GLU A 302 -19.98 17.08 26.37
CA GLU A 302 -20.29 18.42 25.84
C GLU A 302 -21.19 18.38 24.59
N LYS A 303 -21.16 17.27 23.85
CA LYS A 303 -22.04 17.03 22.70
C LYS A 303 -23.40 16.43 23.07
N GLY A 304 -23.68 16.24 24.37
CA GLY A 304 -24.96 15.79 24.89
C GLY A 304 -25.11 14.27 25.07
N TYR A 305 -24.05 13.49 24.86
CA TYR A 305 -24.09 12.04 25.04
C TYR A 305 -23.77 11.62 26.48
N THR A 306 -24.40 10.54 26.94
CA THR A 306 -24.03 9.92 28.22
C THR A 306 -22.67 9.27 28.08
N SER A 307 -21.69 9.71 28.87
CA SER A 307 -20.31 9.20 28.80
C SER A 307 -19.71 8.94 30.17
N ALA A 308 -18.88 7.88 30.24
CA ALA A 308 -18.08 7.53 31.40
C ALA A 308 -16.72 6.96 30.93
N GLY A 309 -15.79 6.75 31.86
CA GLY A 309 -14.55 6.06 31.52
C GLY A 309 -13.73 5.69 32.74
N TRP A 310 -12.84 4.73 32.54
CA TRP A 310 -12.02 4.15 33.58
C TRP A 310 -10.56 4.17 33.15
N ASP A 311 -9.66 4.38 34.10
CA ASP A 311 -8.23 4.27 33.87
C ASP A 311 -7.56 3.68 35.13
N PRO A 312 -6.66 2.69 35.00
CA PRO A 312 -6.08 2.03 36.16
C PRO A 312 -5.26 2.95 37.07
N TYR A 313 -4.86 4.13 36.60
CA TYR A 313 -4.09 5.11 37.36
C TYR A 313 -4.87 6.41 37.60
N TYR A 314 -5.45 7.00 36.55
CA TYR A 314 -6.08 8.33 36.62
C TYR A 314 -7.53 8.31 37.10
N SER A 315 -8.23 7.17 36.96
CA SER A 315 -9.63 7.04 37.35
C SER A 315 -9.95 5.60 37.81
N PRO A 316 -9.23 5.06 38.81
CA PRO A 316 -9.31 3.64 39.17
C PRO A 316 -10.64 3.27 39.85
N ASP A 317 -11.27 4.23 40.54
CA ASP A 317 -12.49 4.04 41.31
C ASP A 317 -13.77 4.16 40.47
N THR A 318 -13.67 4.55 39.19
CA THR A 318 -14.85 4.63 38.31
C THR A 318 -15.31 3.21 37.95
N PRO A 319 -16.61 2.88 38.13
CA PRO A 319 -17.09 1.55 37.77
C PRO A 319 -16.97 1.30 36.26
N LEU A 320 -16.58 0.09 35.89
CA LEU A 320 -16.66 -0.41 34.53
C LEU A 320 -18.14 -0.68 34.19
N THR A 321 -18.75 0.18 33.38
CA THR A 321 -20.17 0.10 33.01
C THR A 321 -20.33 -0.20 31.53
N PRO A 322 -21.27 -1.08 31.12
CA PRO A 322 -21.57 -1.30 29.71
C PRO A 322 -22.04 -0.02 29.00
N ALA A 323 -21.70 0.10 27.71
CA ALA A 323 -22.12 1.22 26.86
C ALA A 323 -22.30 0.75 25.41
N ASP A 324 -23.11 1.48 24.63
CA ASP A 324 -23.30 1.22 23.20
C ASP A 324 -21.97 1.28 22.45
N ILE A 325 -21.17 2.31 22.73
CA ILE A 325 -19.85 2.49 22.13
C ILE A 325 -18.80 2.43 23.25
N VAL A 326 -17.85 1.51 23.12
CA VAL A 326 -16.68 1.44 24.01
C VAL A 326 -15.43 1.78 23.21
N ASN A 327 -14.58 2.65 23.74
CA ASN A 327 -13.26 2.96 23.18
C ASN A 327 -12.16 2.32 24.01
N ILE A 328 -11.22 1.60 23.37
CA ILE A 328 -9.95 1.16 23.96
C ILE A 328 -8.80 1.78 23.15
N GLY A 329 -8.80 3.11 23.11
CA GLY A 329 -7.95 3.90 22.23
C GLY A 329 -6.52 4.05 22.75
N TYR A 330 -5.57 3.45 22.05
CA TYR A 330 -4.11 3.51 22.33
C TYR A 330 -3.66 2.84 23.64
N VAL A 331 -4.49 1.95 24.20
CA VAL A 331 -4.21 1.25 25.47
C VAL A 331 -3.40 -0.01 25.24
N ILE A 332 -3.80 -0.86 24.28
CA ILE A 332 -3.14 -2.15 24.04
C ILE A 332 -1.68 -2.03 23.59
N ASN A 333 -1.27 -0.85 23.09
CA ASN A 333 0.12 -0.60 22.73
C ASN A 333 1.01 -0.15 23.89
N VAL A 334 0.45 0.20 25.06
CA VAL A 334 1.24 0.59 26.25
C VAL A 334 1.32 -0.51 27.30
N ILE A 335 0.64 -1.64 27.09
CA ILE A 335 0.69 -2.83 27.94
C ILE A 335 1.79 -3.78 27.41
N GLU A 336 2.86 -3.97 28.18
CA GLU A 336 4.00 -4.82 27.83
C GLU A 336 3.70 -6.32 27.95
N ARG A 337 2.80 -6.68 28.86
CA ARG A 337 2.42 -8.06 29.15
C ARG A 337 1.34 -8.52 28.18
N THR A 338 1.63 -9.54 27.39
CA THR A 338 0.74 -10.00 26.31
C THR A 338 -0.56 -10.63 26.85
N ASP A 339 -0.50 -11.30 27.99
CA ASP A 339 -1.65 -11.82 28.74
C ASP A 339 -2.58 -10.71 29.22
N GLU A 340 -2.02 -9.69 29.87
CA GLU A 340 -2.79 -8.52 30.34
C GLU A 340 -3.39 -7.71 29.19
N ARG A 341 -2.64 -7.57 28.08
CA ARG A 341 -3.12 -6.90 26.88
C ARG A 341 -4.33 -7.62 26.26
N ARG A 342 -4.30 -8.96 26.26
CA ARG A 342 -5.42 -9.79 25.80
C ARG A 342 -6.62 -9.60 26.72
N GLU A 343 -6.40 -9.64 28.04
CA GLU A 343 -7.46 -9.45 29.03
C GLU A 343 -8.11 -8.07 28.93
N ALA A 344 -7.33 -7.00 28.77
CA ALA A 344 -7.85 -5.65 28.59
C ALA A 344 -8.76 -5.52 27.36
N LEU A 345 -8.38 -6.14 26.24
CA LEU A 345 -9.19 -6.15 25.03
C LEU A 345 -10.50 -6.94 25.21
N ILE A 346 -10.45 -8.08 25.92
CA ILE A 346 -11.65 -8.88 26.25
C ILE A 346 -12.59 -8.09 27.18
N LYS A 347 -12.08 -7.48 28.25
CA LYS A 347 -12.89 -6.68 29.17
C LYS A 347 -13.56 -5.48 28.48
N ALA A 348 -12.82 -4.76 27.64
CA ALA A 348 -13.41 -3.68 26.86
C ALA A 348 -14.51 -4.20 25.94
N TRP A 349 -14.33 -5.36 25.30
CA TRP A 349 -15.35 -6.00 24.50
C TRP A 349 -16.60 -6.40 25.31
N GLU A 350 -16.44 -6.96 26.52
CA GLU A 350 -17.56 -7.33 27.41
C GLU A 350 -18.46 -6.14 27.77
N LEU A 351 -17.89 -4.93 27.86
CA LEU A 351 -18.65 -3.70 28.11
C LEU A 351 -19.38 -3.18 26.86
N THR A 352 -19.03 -3.66 25.67
CA THR A 352 -19.56 -3.17 24.40
C THR A 352 -20.94 -3.71 24.09
N GLY A 353 -21.91 -2.81 23.97
CA GLY A 353 -23.28 -3.09 23.50
C GLY A 353 -23.41 -3.12 21.97
N LYS A 354 -22.81 -2.16 21.25
CA LYS A 354 -22.93 -2.05 19.78
C LYS A 354 -21.57 -2.08 19.07
N VAL A 355 -20.67 -1.15 19.39
CA VAL A 355 -19.38 -1.00 18.67
C VAL A 355 -18.21 -0.81 19.63
N LEU A 356 -17.17 -1.62 19.47
CA LEU A 356 -15.88 -1.43 20.13
C LEU A 356 -14.94 -0.71 19.17
N ILE A 357 -14.38 0.41 19.61
CA ILE A 357 -13.34 1.14 18.90
C ILE A 357 -11.99 0.70 19.45
N VAL A 358 -11.16 0.08 18.61
CA VAL A 358 -9.81 -0.35 18.98
C VAL A 358 -8.80 0.52 18.23
N ALA A 359 -7.87 1.14 18.96
CA ALA A 359 -6.77 1.87 18.33
C ALA A 359 -5.41 1.53 18.94
N ALA A 360 -4.39 1.43 18.10
CA ALA A 360 -3.00 1.24 18.53
C ALA A 360 -2.01 1.94 17.58
N LEU A 361 -0.78 2.16 18.04
CA LEU A 361 0.26 2.71 17.17
C LEU A 361 0.70 1.66 16.14
N VAL A 362 0.79 2.09 14.87
CA VAL A 362 1.29 1.27 13.77
C VAL A 362 2.72 1.70 13.43
N LEU A 363 3.58 0.73 13.10
CA LEU A 363 4.94 0.98 12.67
C LEU A 363 4.90 1.66 11.30
N ILE A 364 5.39 2.88 11.26
CA ILE A 364 5.58 3.67 10.05
C ILE A 364 7.09 3.79 9.91
N ASP A 365 7.66 3.27 8.82
CA ASP A 365 9.10 3.25 8.53
C ASP A 365 9.69 4.68 8.57
N ASP A 366 10.06 5.13 9.76
CA ASP A 366 10.88 6.32 10.01
C ASP A 366 11.90 5.91 11.08
N ARG A 367 13.02 5.35 10.60
CA ARG A 367 14.13 4.81 11.40
C ARG A 367 14.96 5.92 12.05
N GLU A 368 14.31 6.80 12.80
CA GLU A 368 14.97 7.76 13.68
C GLU A 368 14.38 7.62 15.07
N THR A 369 14.97 6.79 15.93
CA THR A 369 15.17 7.10 17.36
C THR A 369 15.89 5.97 18.09
N GLY A 370 16.86 6.34 18.94
CA GLY A 370 17.57 5.43 19.85
C GLY A 370 16.67 4.87 20.96
N GLN A 371 15.74 4.01 20.60
CA GLN A 371 14.82 3.29 21.47
C GLN A 371 15.43 1.95 21.89
N VAL A 372 15.19 1.52 23.14
CA VAL A 372 15.67 0.23 23.66
C VAL A 372 14.57 -0.80 23.46
N ALA A 373 14.88 -1.91 22.79
CA ALA A 373 13.91 -3.00 22.62
C ALA A 373 13.54 -3.62 23.98
N TYR A 374 12.26 -3.89 24.19
CA TYR A 374 11.72 -4.55 25.39
C TYR A 374 10.50 -5.38 25.03
N GLY A 375 10.48 -6.68 25.33
CA GLY A 375 9.36 -7.55 24.99
C GLY A 375 9.11 -7.62 23.47
N ASP A 376 7.91 -7.24 23.03
CA ASP A 376 7.51 -7.10 21.61
C ASP A 376 7.32 -5.62 21.20
N GLY A 377 7.91 -4.70 21.97
CA GLY A 377 7.88 -3.26 21.73
C GLY A 377 9.20 -2.60 22.14
N VAL A 378 9.12 -1.33 22.51
CA VAL A 378 10.26 -0.51 22.94
C VAL A 378 9.99 0.15 24.29
N ILE A 379 11.04 0.33 25.09
CA ILE A 379 11.01 1.28 26.20
C ILE A 379 11.44 2.66 25.69
N THR A 380 10.57 3.63 25.91
CA THR A 380 10.86 5.03 25.58
C THR A 380 11.77 5.66 26.64
N ARG A 381 12.35 6.83 26.34
CA ARG A 381 13.12 7.63 27.32
C ARG A 381 12.33 8.04 28.57
N ARG A 382 11.00 7.91 28.54
CA ARG A 382 10.10 8.20 29.68
C ARG A 382 9.80 6.95 30.52
N HIS A 383 10.54 5.85 30.34
CA HIS A 383 10.29 4.56 30.98
C HIS A 383 8.88 4.00 30.74
N THR A 384 8.28 4.33 29.59
CA THR A 384 7.02 3.74 29.13
C THR A 384 7.27 2.66 28.11
N PHE A 385 6.43 1.62 28.10
CA PHE A 385 6.41 0.62 27.04
C PHE A 385 5.58 1.11 25.85
N GLN A 386 6.03 0.80 24.64
CA GLN A 386 5.32 1.11 23.42
C GLN A 386 5.48 -0.03 22.40
N LYS A 387 4.38 -0.69 22.04
CA LYS A 387 4.33 -1.57 20.86
C LYS A 387 3.91 -0.79 19.63
N TYR A 388 4.60 -1.02 18.53
CA TYR A 388 4.23 -0.56 17.21
C TYR A 388 3.80 -1.78 16.39
N TYR A 389 2.53 -1.83 16.01
CA TYR A 389 1.96 -2.94 15.27
C TYR A 389 2.18 -2.77 13.76
N GLN A 390 2.24 -3.85 12.99
CA GLN A 390 1.85 -3.76 11.58
C GLN A 390 0.32 -3.67 11.47
N GLN A 391 -0.22 -3.10 10.39
CA GLN A 391 -1.67 -2.97 10.25
C GLN A 391 -2.34 -4.35 10.21
N GLU A 392 -1.78 -5.29 9.44
CA GLU A 392 -2.29 -6.67 9.35
C GLU A 392 -2.13 -7.43 10.67
N GLU A 393 -1.03 -7.21 11.38
CA GLU A 393 -0.78 -7.78 12.71
C GLU A 393 -1.86 -7.34 13.71
N LEU A 394 -2.18 -6.04 13.73
CA LEU A 394 -3.19 -5.49 14.61
C LEU A 394 -4.58 -6.07 14.31
N LYS A 395 -4.97 -6.11 13.03
CA LYS A 395 -6.24 -6.75 12.63
C LYS A 395 -6.30 -8.19 13.09
N THR A 396 -5.26 -8.97 12.80
CA THR A 396 -5.19 -10.39 13.13
C THR A 396 -5.28 -10.62 14.63
N TYR A 397 -4.59 -9.79 15.42
CA TYR A 397 -4.65 -9.84 16.87
C TYR A 397 -6.08 -9.57 17.38
N ILE A 398 -6.74 -8.51 16.91
CA ILE A 398 -8.11 -8.17 17.31
C ILE A 398 -9.07 -9.31 16.94
N ASP A 399 -9.02 -9.77 15.68
CA ASP A 399 -9.91 -10.81 15.17
C ASP A 399 -9.75 -12.13 15.91
N GLN A 400 -8.52 -12.52 16.28
CA GLN A 400 -8.24 -13.76 17.00
C GLN A 400 -8.65 -13.68 18.48
N VAL A 401 -8.44 -12.54 19.13
CA VAL A 401 -8.80 -12.37 20.55
C VAL A 401 -10.31 -12.30 20.71
N LEU A 402 -10.99 -11.55 19.84
CA LEU A 402 -12.43 -11.33 19.94
C LEU A 402 -13.27 -12.35 19.17
N SER A 403 -12.66 -13.12 18.26
CA SER A 403 -13.35 -14.03 17.34
C SER A 403 -14.43 -13.34 16.50
N VAL A 404 -14.22 -12.07 16.15
CA VAL A 404 -15.11 -11.23 15.33
C VAL A 404 -14.28 -10.53 14.25
N ASP A 405 -14.81 -10.42 13.03
CA ASP A 405 -14.14 -9.69 11.95
C ASP A 405 -14.17 -8.18 12.21
N SER A 406 -13.01 -7.62 12.54
CA SER A 406 -12.84 -6.18 12.73
C SER A 406 -12.81 -5.42 11.40
N VAL A 407 -13.46 -4.25 11.37
CA VAL A 407 -13.53 -3.37 10.19
C VAL A 407 -12.44 -2.30 10.28
N PRO A 408 -11.48 -2.24 9.35
CA PRO A 408 -10.47 -1.18 9.34
C PRO A 408 -11.09 0.16 8.93
N VAL A 409 -10.83 1.19 9.75
CA VAL A 409 -11.35 2.54 9.53
C VAL A 409 -10.24 3.47 9.08
N ALA A 410 -9.06 3.33 9.69
CA ALA A 410 -7.83 4.01 9.30
C ALA A 410 -6.61 3.22 9.81
N LEU A 411 -5.39 3.68 9.49
CA LEU A 411 -4.19 3.07 10.07
C LEU A 411 -4.25 3.10 11.60
N GLY A 412 -4.10 1.92 12.16
CA GLY A 412 -4.11 1.63 13.59
C GLY A 412 -5.49 1.69 14.23
N ILE A 413 -6.59 1.79 13.47
CA ILE A 413 -7.94 2.02 14.01
C ILE A 413 -8.95 1.07 13.37
N TYR A 414 -9.65 0.32 14.23
CA TYR A 414 -10.64 -0.69 13.86
C TYR A 414 -11.95 -0.49 14.63
N PHE A 415 -13.07 -0.74 13.96
CA PHE A 415 -14.37 -0.91 14.60
C PHE A 415 -14.73 -2.39 14.64
N VAL A 416 -15.18 -2.86 15.80
CA VAL A 416 -15.66 -4.23 16.00
C VAL A 416 -17.13 -4.15 16.41
N PHE A 417 -18.01 -4.69 15.57
CA PHE A 417 -19.45 -4.60 15.76
C PHE A 417 -19.96 -5.85 16.48
N ARG A 418 -20.83 -5.67 17.48
CA ARG A 418 -21.54 -6.76 18.16
C ARG A 418 -22.55 -7.44 17.24
N ASP A 419 -23.21 -6.64 16.41
CA ASP A 419 -24.17 -7.10 15.42
C ASP A 419 -23.53 -7.08 14.02
N GLU A 420 -23.46 -8.25 13.39
CA GLU A 420 -22.94 -8.42 12.03
C GLU A 420 -23.80 -7.66 11.01
N SER A 421 -25.10 -7.52 11.24
CA SER A 421 -26.01 -6.76 10.39
C SER A 421 -25.71 -5.25 10.41
N LEU A 422 -25.31 -4.73 11.57
CA LEU A 422 -24.84 -3.35 11.70
C LEU A 422 -23.49 -3.17 11.00
N ALA A 423 -22.59 -4.16 11.11
CA ALA A 423 -21.31 -4.16 10.40
C ALA A 423 -21.51 -4.13 8.87
N GLU A 424 -22.43 -4.93 8.34
CA GLU A 424 -22.74 -4.95 6.91
C GLU A 424 -23.38 -3.65 6.43
N THR A 425 -24.27 -3.07 7.23
CA THR A 425 -24.86 -1.75 6.93
C THR A 425 -23.77 -0.67 6.87
N TYR A 426 -22.84 -0.69 7.82
CA TYR A 426 -21.68 0.21 7.83
C TYR A 426 -20.76 -0.02 6.62
N ARG A 427 -20.46 -1.28 6.26
CA ARG A 427 -19.64 -1.60 5.08
C ARG A 427 -20.31 -1.12 3.79
N ALA A 428 -21.62 -1.32 3.63
CA ALA A 428 -22.35 -0.92 2.43
C ALA A 428 -22.42 0.60 2.28
N SER A 429 -22.64 1.34 3.37
CA SER A 429 -22.74 2.80 3.33
C SER A 429 -21.46 3.48 2.83
N ARG A 430 -20.28 2.89 3.09
CA ARG A 430 -18.97 3.39 2.64
C ARG A 430 -18.79 3.45 1.12
N PHE A 431 -19.56 2.65 0.38
CA PHE A 431 -19.51 2.61 -1.08
C PHE A 431 -20.74 3.24 -1.72
N ARG A 432 -21.55 3.98 -0.97
CA ARG A 432 -22.68 4.71 -1.55
C ARG A 432 -22.19 6.00 -2.19
N SER A 433 -22.58 6.22 -3.44
CA SER A 433 -22.25 7.43 -4.17
C SER A 433 -23.28 8.55 -3.97
N ARG A 434 -22.88 9.81 -4.16
CA ARG A 434 -23.80 10.95 -4.04
C ARG A 434 -24.84 10.91 -5.15
N ALA A 435 -26.10 11.18 -4.83
CA ALA A 435 -27.17 11.34 -5.80
C ALA A 435 -28.04 12.53 -5.40
N THR A 436 -28.56 13.24 -6.40
CA THR A 436 -29.44 14.38 -6.20
C THR A 436 -30.83 13.99 -6.68
N THR A 437 -31.85 14.32 -5.88
CA THR A 437 -33.24 14.10 -6.27
C THR A 437 -33.56 14.89 -7.55
N PRO A 438 -34.15 14.25 -8.57
CA PRO A 438 -34.55 14.89 -9.81
C PRO A 438 -35.41 16.12 -9.61
N ARG A 439 -35.12 17.18 -10.37
CA ARG A 439 -35.84 18.45 -10.26
C ARG A 439 -37.21 18.34 -10.92
N VAL A 440 -38.19 19.02 -10.33
CA VAL A 440 -39.50 19.22 -10.94
C VAL A 440 -39.36 20.14 -12.14
N ARG A 441 -39.78 19.68 -13.33
CA ARG A 441 -39.67 20.40 -14.61
C ARG A 441 -41.02 20.80 -15.19
N ALA A 442 -42.11 20.17 -14.73
CA ALA A 442 -43.45 20.44 -15.21
C ALA A 442 -44.38 20.83 -14.04
N ASN A 443 -45.16 21.88 -14.25
CA ASN A 443 -46.20 22.31 -13.31
C ASN A 443 -47.43 21.41 -13.50
N ILE A 444 -47.46 20.32 -12.74
CA ILE A 444 -48.57 19.38 -12.71
C ILE A 444 -49.33 19.63 -11.41
N LYS A 445 -50.56 20.15 -11.50
CA LYS A 445 -51.40 20.46 -10.34
C LYS A 445 -51.49 19.30 -9.34
N ARG A 446 -51.67 18.08 -9.86
CA ARG A 446 -51.73 16.87 -9.05
C ARG A 446 -50.40 16.54 -8.32
N PHE A 447 -49.26 16.96 -8.85
CA PHE A 447 -47.99 16.82 -8.13
C PHE A 447 -47.88 17.91 -7.05
N GLU A 448 -48.22 19.16 -7.40
CA GLU A 448 -48.19 20.30 -6.47
C GLU A 448 -49.06 20.05 -5.23
N ASP A 449 -50.30 19.56 -5.43
CA ASP A 449 -51.25 19.26 -4.35
C ASP A 449 -50.73 18.21 -3.35
N TYR A 450 -49.78 17.34 -3.76
CA TYR A 450 -49.24 16.25 -2.93
C TYR A 450 -47.72 16.32 -2.73
N GLN A 451 -47.09 17.45 -3.07
CA GLN A 451 -45.63 17.56 -3.12
C GLN A 451 -44.97 17.20 -1.78
N GLU A 452 -45.51 17.71 -0.66
CA GLU A 452 -44.99 17.42 0.68
C GLU A 452 -45.10 15.94 1.04
N MET A 453 -46.19 15.28 0.64
CA MET A 453 -46.43 13.86 0.90
C MET A 453 -45.57 12.95 -0.01
N LEU A 454 -45.25 13.42 -1.23
CA LEU A 454 -44.41 12.71 -2.20
C LEU A 454 -42.91 12.87 -1.94
N ALA A 455 -42.48 13.95 -1.27
CA ALA A 455 -41.07 14.25 -1.02
C ALA A 455 -40.31 13.13 -0.26
N PRO A 456 -40.88 12.49 0.78
CA PRO A 456 -40.25 11.33 1.42
C PRO A 456 -40.05 10.15 0.46
N LEU A 457 -41.00 9.89 -0.44
CA LEU A 457 -40.85 8.84 -1.47
C LEU A 457 -39.76 9.19 -2.48
N MET A 458 -39.69 10.45 -2.92
CA MET A 458 -38.61 10.93 -3.80
C MET A 458 -37.24 10.76 -3.13
N THR A 459 -37.15 11.06 -1.84
CA THR A 459 -35.92 10.89 -1.03
C THR A 459 -35.53 9.42 -0.96
N PHE A 460 -36.48 8.53 -0.64
CA PHE A 460 -36.25 7.09 -0.61
C PHE A 460 -35.73 6.55 -1.95
N VAL A 461 -36.38 6.90 -3.07
CA VAL A 461 -35.95 6.45 -4.40
C VAL A 461 -34.58 7.03 -4.77
N THR A 462 -34.26 8.26 -4.34
CA THR A 462 -32.92 8.86 -4.54
C THR A 462 -31.83 8.09 -3.78
N GLU A 463 -32.14 7.66 -2.55
CA GLU A 463 -31.21 6.94 -1.69
C GLU A 463 -31.04 5.48 -2.09
N ARG A 464 -32.09 4.83 -2.58
CA ARG A 464 -32.15 3.37 -2.76
C ARG A 464 -32.20 2.93 -4.22
N GLY A 465 -32.57 3.82 -5.14
CA GLY A 465 -32.66 3.53 -6.58
C GLY A 465 -33.84 2.64 -6.97
N ARG A 466 -34.75 2.37 -6.03
CA ARG A 466 -35.93 1.51 -6.21
C ARG A 466 -37.09 2.02 -5.37
N LEU A 467 -38.29 1.51 -5.64
CA LEU A 467 -39.46 1.76 -4.80
C LEU A 467 -39.39 0.97 -3.47
N PRO A 468 -40.00 1.49 -2.39
CA PRO A 468 -40.07 0.79 -1.11
C PRO A 468 -40.96 -0.44 -1.22
N VAL A 469 -40.62 -1.50 -0.48
CA VAL A 469 -41.52 -2.65 -0.30
C VAL A 469 -42.55 -2.32 0.79
N LYS A 470 -43.62 -3.13 0.88
CA LYS A 470 -44.69 -2.90 1.85
C LYS A 470 -44.12 -2.88 3.28
N SER A 471 -44.45 -1.83 4.03
CA SER A 471 -44.06 -1.64 5.43
C SER A 471 -42.54 -1.57 5.68
N GLU A 472 -41.76 -1.25 4.65
CA GLU A 472 -40.32 -0.97 4.79
C GLU A 472 -40.04 0.37 5.47
N VAL A 473 -40.90 1.36 5.23
CA VAL A 473 -40.76 2.73 5.73
C VAL A 473 -42.08 3.15 6.34
N ALA A 474 -42.10 3.32 7.67
CA ALA A 474 -43.32 3.61 8.42
C ALA A 474 -43.92 4.96 8.02
N GLU A 475 -43.08 5.96 7.75
CA GLU A 475 -43.49 7.31 7.35
C GLU A 475 -44.25 7.33 6.01
N LEU A 476 -44.09 6.30 5.18
CA LEU A 476 -44.72 6.19 3.86
C LEU A 476 -46.08 5.49 3.86
N GLU A 477 -46.55 4.97 5.00
CA GLU A 477 -47.86 4.28 5.04
C GLU A 477 -49.03 5.24 4.74
N GLY A 478 -48.95 6.51 5.14
CA GLY A 478 -49.95 7.53 4.78
C GLY A 478 -50.03 7.76 3.26
N LEU A 479 -48.87 7.81 2.60
CA LEU A 479 -48.80 7.93 1.13
C LEU A 479 -49.40 6.69 0.44
N ARG A 480 -49.16 5.50 0.99
CA ARG A 480 -49.74 4.26 0.47
C ARG A 480 -51.27 4.24 0.61
N ALA A 481 -51.81 4.75 1.72
CA ALA A 481 -53.26 4.84 1.93
C ALA A 481 -53.92 5.75 0.89
N GLU A 482 -53.30 6.90 0.58
CA GLU A 482 -53.82 7.89 -0.37
C GLU A 482 -53.76 7.41 -1.83
N PHE A 483 -52.61 6.90 -2.28
CA PHE A 483 -52.41 6.51 -3.68
C PHE A 483 -52.71 5.02 -3.97
N GLY A 484 -53.03 4.25 -2.93
CA GLY A 484 -53.21 2.80 -2.94
C GLY A 484 -51.91 1.98 -3.00
N ASN A 485 -50.91 2.43 -3.77
CA ASN A 485 -49.57 1.84 -3.79
C ASN A 485 -48.48 2.83 -4.22
N PHE A 486 -47.22 2.52 -3.87
CA PHE A 486 -46.07 3.37 -4.18
C PHE A 486 -45.81 3.54 -5.68
N ARG A 487 -46.17 2.55 -6.51
CA ARG A 487 -46.03 2.68 -7.97
C ARG A 487 -46.92 3.79 -8.51
N ARG A 488 -48.17 3.89 -8.05
CA ARG A 488 -49.10 4.95 -8.44
C ARG A 488 -48.66 6.32 -7.94
N ALA A 489 -48.18 6.41 -6.69
CA ALA A 489 -47.60 7.64 -6.17
C ALA A 489 -46.40 8.09 -7.01
N PHE A 490 -45.51 7.16 -7.36
CA PHE A 490 -44.34 7.45 -8.19
C PHE A 490 -44.69 7.85 -9.63
N GLN A 491 -45.77 7.31 -10.22
CA GLN A 491 -46.25 7.78 -11.52
C GLN A 491 -46.62 9.27 -11.52
N VAL A 492 -47.10 9.83 -10.40
CA VAL A 492 -47.34 11.28 -10.28
C VAL A 492 -46.01 12.06 -10.23
N ILE A 493 -44.99 11.53 -9.54
CA ILE A 493 -43.64 12.11 -9.55
C ILE A 493 -43.07 12.12 -10.98
N LEU A 494 -43.24 11.04 -11.74
CA LEU A 494 -42.75 10.92 -13.12
C LEU A 494 -43.44 11.85 -14.12
N GLN A 495 -44.66 12.29 -13.83
CA GLN A 495 -45.33 13.32 -14.64
C GLN A 495 -44.70 14.71 -14.46
N ALA A 496 -44.06 14.95 -13.31
CA ALA A 496 -43.49 16.23 -12.94
C ALA A 496 -41.95 16.28 -13.07
N THR A 497 -41.28 15.13 -13.21
CA THR A 497 -39.81 14.98 -13.23
C THR A 497 -39.32 14.21 -14.47
N ASP A 498 -38.00 14.13 -14.67
CA ASP A 498 -37.40 13.39 -15.79
C ASP A 498 -37.11 11.92 -15.41
N GLN A 499 -37.77 10.97 -16.07
CA GLN A 499 -37.54 9.53 -15.88
C GLN A 499 -36.07 9.14 -16.04
N LYS A 500 -35.33 9.76 -16.98
CA LYS A 500 -33.93 9.39 -17.23
C LYS A 500 -33.03 9.69 -16.04
N GLU A 501 -33.35 10.73 -15.25
CA GLU A 501 -32.60 11.02 -14.03
C GLU A 501 -32.84 9.95 -12.95
N TRP A 502 -34.07 9.43 -12.85
CA TRP A 502 -34.38 8.32 -11.95
C TRP A 502 -33.71 7.01 -12.39
N ASP A 503 -33.70 6.71 -13.68
CA ASP A 503 -33.01 5.54 -14.23
C ASP A 503 -31.49 5.62 -13.98
N ALA A 504 -30.90 6.82 -14.11
CA ALA A 504 -29.50 7.06 -13.78
C ALA A 504 -29.20 6.83 -12.28
N ILE A 505 -30.11 7.23 -11.38
CA ILE A 505 -29.99 6.94 -9.94
C ILE A 505 -30.05 5.42 -9.70
N ALA A 506 -31.02 4.71 -10.28
CA ALA A 506 -31.15 3.27 -10.15
C ALA A 506 -29.89 2.54 -10.64
N HIS A 507 -29.35 2.95 -11.79
CA HIS A 507 -28.10 2.43 -12.33
C HIS A 507 -26.91 2.73 -11.39
N LYS A 508 -26.81 3.95 -10.84
CA LYS A 508 -25.75 4.30 -9.89
C LYS A 508 -25.80 3.43 -8.62
N ARG A 509 -27.01 3.14 -8.12
CA ARG A 509 -27.23 2.26 -6.96
C ARG A 509 -26.93 0.79 -7.25
N ARG A 510 -27.22 0.31 -8.46
CA ARG A 510 -26.74 -1.01 -8.93
C ARG A 510 -25.23 -1.09 -8.83
N LEU A 511 -24.51 -0.12 -9.40
CA LEU A 511 -23.04 -0.11 -9.37
C LEU A 511 -22.49 -0.04 -7.95
N ASP A 512 -23.06 0.78 -7.07
CA ASP A 512 -22.67 0.86 -5.65
C ASP A 512 -22.81 -0.50 -4.95
N LEU A 513 -23.91 -1.22 -5.20
CA LEU A 513 -24.15 -2.55 -4.64
C LEU A 513 -23.18 -3.60 -5.19
N LEU A 514 -22.85 -3.56 -6.49
CA LEU A 514 -21.85 -4.48 -7.06
C LEU A 514 -20.48 -4.28 -6.42
N VAL A 515 -20.06 -3.03 -6.19
CA VAL A 515 -18.79 -2.75 -5.48
C VAL A 515 -18.83 -3.32 -4.06
N TYR A 516 -19.92 -3.11 -3.32
CA TYR A 516 -20.09 -3.66 -1.98
C TYR A 516 -20.06 -5.20 -1.98
N LEU A 517 -20.84 -5.85 -2.85
CA LEU A 517 -20.93 -7.31 -2.97
C LEU A 517 -19.57 -7.90 -3.35
N ALA A 518 -18.88 -7.32 -4.33
CA ALA A 518 -17.55 -7.74 -4.76
C ALA A 518 -16.56 -7.72 -3.58
N LEU A 519 -16.57 -6.65 -2.78
CA LEU A 519 -15.70 -6.54 -1.61
C LEU A 519 -16.10 -7.47 -0.47
N SER A 520 -17.37 -7.85 -0.36
CA SER A 520 -17.83 -8.80 0.66
C SER A 520 -17.16 -10.17 0.55
N LYS A 521 -16.59 -10.53 -0.62
CA LYS A 521 -15.76 -11.73 -0.80
C LYS A 521 -14.50 -11.79 0.07
N PHE A 522 -14.02 -10.68 0.61
CA PHE A 522 -12.89 -10.70 1.52
C PHE A 522 -13.29 -10.94 2.99
N ALA A 523 -14.60 -11.02 3.33
CA ALA A 523 -15.03 -11.37 4.68
C ALA A 523 -14.83 -12.86 4.98
N ARG A 524 -14.52 -13.19 6.24
CA ARG A 524 -14.45 -14.58 6.73
C ARG A 524 -15.82 -15.28 6.81
N SER A 525 -16.92 -14.51 6.79
CA SER A 525 -18.30 -15.00 6.87
C SER A 525 -19.05 -14.68 5.56
N HIS A 526 -19.23 -15.68 4.69
CA HIS A 526 -19.98 -15.56 3.43
C HIS A 526 -21.48 -15.84 3.59
N LYS A 527 -22.04 -15.65 4.78
CA LYS A 527 -23.40 -16.11 5.05
C LYS A 527 -24.40 -15.02 4.65
N SER A 528 -25.10 -15.24 3.56
CA SER A 528 -26.28 -14.46 3.11
C SER A 528 -27.31 -14.16 4.21
N LYS A 529 -27.28 -14.93 5.31
CA LYS A 529 -28.09 -14.77 6.52
C LYS A 529 -27.89 -13.44 7.26
N HIS A 530 -26.74 -12.77 7.12
CA HIS A 530 -26.44 -11.52 7.85
C HIS A 530 -26.71 -10.25 7.04
N ILE A 531 -27.09 -10.39 5.76
CA ILE A 531 -27.55 -9.28 4.92
C ILE A 531 -28.88 -8.78 5.46
N THR A 532 -28.94 -7.49 5.78
CA THR A 532 -30.15 -6.83 6.29
C THR A 532 -31.32 -6.92 5.31
N SER A 533 -32.54 -6.85 5.83
CA SER A 533 -33.76 -6.80 5.00
C SER A 533 -33.68 -5.69 3.95
N GLU A 534 -33.11 -4.57 4.33
CA GLU A 534 -32.88 -3.38 3.54
C GLU A 534 -32.00 -3.68 2.32
N ILE A 535 -30.83 -4.29 2.52
CA ILE A 535 -29.94 -4.65 1.41
C ILE A 535 -30.56 -5.77 0.56
N ARG A 536 -31.27 -6.73 1.17
CA ARG A 536 -31.99 -7.78 0.43
C ARG A 536 -33.07 -7.20 -0.49
N ASN A 537 -33.83 -6.22 -0.01
CA ASN A 537 -34.83 -5.52 -0.80
C ASN A 537 -34.17 -4.70 -1.92
N ASP A 538 -33.00 -4.11 -1.68
CA ASP A 538 -32.22 -3.42 -2.72
C ASP A 538 -31.81 -4.37 -3.83
N ILE A 539 -31.22 -5.50 -3.48
CA ILE A 539 -30.78 -6.52 -4.44
C ILE A 539 -31.98 -7.00 -5.25
N LYS A 540 -33.09 -7.36 -4.59
CA LYS A 540 -34.31 -7.80 -5.29
C LYS A 540 -34.90 -6.72 -6.19
N GLY A 541 -34.90 -5.46 -5.75
CA GLY A 541 -35.47 -4.34 -6.52
C GLY A 541 -34.59 -3.85 -7.67
N LEU A 542 -33.30 -4.20 -7.66
CA LEU A 542 -32.32 -3.72 -8.64
C LEU A 542 -31.77 -4.82 -9.56
N PHE A 543 -31.68 -6.08 -9.12
CA PHE A 543 -31.07 -7.18 -9.87
C PHE A 543 -31.98 -8.41 -9.98
N ASP A 544 -33.24 -8.33 -9.52
CA ASP A 544 -34.20 -9.43 -9.41
C ASP A 544 -33.79 -10.53 -8.40
N THR A 545 -32.62 -11.15 -8.55
CA THR A 545 -32.09 -12.22 -7.68
C THR A 545 -30.76 -11.86 -7.02
N TYR A 546 -30.42 -12.57 -5.95
CA TYR A 546 -29.14 -12.39 -5.26
C TYR A 546 -27.99 -13.00 -6.07
N GLU A 547 -28.26 -14.13 -6.69
CA GLU A 547 -27.33 -14.90 -7.51
C GLU A 547 -26.83 -14.08 -8.70
N GLU A 548 -27.74 -13.40 -9.42
CA GLU A 548 -27.37 -12.53 -10.54
C GLU A 548 -26.49 -11.35 -10.09
N ALA A 549 -26.87 -10.67 -9.01
CA ALA A 549 -26.08 -9.57 -8.47
C ALA A 549 -24.69 -10.03 -8.03
N TRP A 550 -24.60 -11.24 -7.48
CA TRP A 550 -23.36 -11.84 -7.03
C TRP A 550 -22.44 -12.22 -8.19
N GLU A 551 -22.95 -12.90 -9.21
CA GLU A 551 -22.18 -13.26 -10.42
C GLU A 551 -21.61 -12.01 -11.10
N MET A 552 -22.41 -10.95 -11.25
CA MET A 552 -21.93 -9.68 -11.81
C MET A 552 -20.83 -9.04 -10.95
N ALA A 553 -20.97 -9.11 -9.62
CA ALA A 553 -19.96 -8.56 -8.70
C ALA A 553 -18.65 -9.37 -8.74
N GLU A 554 -18.74 -10.69 -8.90
CA GLU A 554 -17.57 -11.56 -9.10
C GLU A 554 -16.83 -11.21 -10.38
N GLU A 555 -17.55 -11.13 -11.50
CA GLU A 555 -16.97 -10.79 -12.80
C GLU A 555 -16.25 -9.43 -12.72
N MET A 556 -16.88 -8.44 -12.08
CA MET A 556 -16.29 -7.14 -11.84
C MET A 556 -14.99 -7.24 -11.02
N LEU A 557 -14.95 -8.03 -9.95
CA LEU A 557 -13.75 -8.22 -9.12
C LEU A 557 -12.62 -8.91 -9.90
N PHE A 558 -12.92 -9.97 -10.64
CA PHE A 558 -11.92 -10.70 -11.42
C PHE A 558 -11.35 -9.86 -12.57
N SER A 559 -12.16 -8.99 -13.17
CA SER A 559 -11.71 -8.10 -14.25
C SER A 559 -10.59 -7.14 -13.80
N LEU A 560 -10.48 -6.83 -12.50
CA LEU A 560 -9.40 -6.00 -11.96
C LEU A 560 -8.01 -6.63 -12.12
N GLY A 561 -7.93 -7.94 -12.36
CA GLY A 561 -6.68 -8.65 -12.63
C GLY A 561 -6.04 -8.30 -13.97
N ASP A 562 -6.78 -7.67 -14.90
CA ASP A 562 -6.26 -7.20 -16.18
C ASP A 562 -5.79 -5.73 -16.08
N PRO A 563 -4.48 -5.44 -16.23
CA PRO A 563 -3.96 -4.07 -16.20
C PRO A 563 -4.60 -3.13 -17.24
N GLY A 564 -5.05 -3.67 -18.38
CA GLY A 564 -5.70 -2.90 -19.44
C GLY A 564 -7.02 -2.27 -18.99
N VAL A 565 -7.76 -2.95 -18.12
CA VAL A 565 -9.06 -2.49 -17.61
C VAL A 565 -8.89 -1.23 -16.77
N ILE A 566 -7.98 -1.24 -15.80
CA ILE A 566 -7.72 -0.07 -14.93
C ILE A 566 -7.19 1.11 -15.75
N ALA A 567 -6.29 0.85 -16.70
CA ALA A 567 -5.76 1.87 -17.59
C ALA A 567 -6.88 2.53 -18.41
N ASN A 568 -7.78 1.74 -18.99
CA ASN A 568 -8.92 2.24 -19.75
C ASN A 568 -9.89 3.07 -18.87
N CYS A 569 -10.26 2.57 -17.68
CA CYS A 569 -11.11 3.33 -16.75
C CYS A 569 -10.47 4.66 -16.35
N CYS A 570 -9.15 4.70 -16.13
CA CYS A 570 -8.42 5.93 -15.85
C CYS A 570 -8.43 6.91 -17.04
N GLN A 571 -8.32 6.41 -18.27
CA GLN A 571 -8.34 7.23 -19.49
C GLN A 571 -9.72 7.82 -19.78
N GLN A 572 -10.78 7.07 -19.52
CA GLN A 572 -12.16 7.48 -19.76
C GLN A 572 -12.74 8.35 -18.62
N SER A 573 -12.00 8.53 -17.52
CA SER A 573 -12.48 9.30 -16.38
C SER A 573 -12.66 10.78 -16.72
N VAL A 574 -13.83 11.32 -16.35
CA VAL A 574 -14.20 12.74 -16.58
C VAL A 574 -13.56 13.70 -15.57
N VAL A 575 -13.00 13.17 -14.48
CA VAL A 575 -12.37 13.92 -13.40
C VAL A 575 -11.10 13.22 -12.97
N GLY A 576 -10.06 13.96 -12.61
CA GLY A 576 -8.73 13.43 -12.35
C GLY A 576 -7.76 13.72 -13.49
N CYS A 577 -6.48 13.47 -13.25
CA CYS A 577 -5.44 13.68 -14.25
C CYS A 577 -4.50 12.48 -14.35
N THR A 578 -4.10 12.17 -15.58
CA THR A 578 -3.10 11.16 -15.85
C THR A 578 -1.70 11.76 -15.75
N THR A 579 -0.78 10.98 -15.20
CA THR A 579 0.64 11.34 -15.04
C THR A 579 1.48 10.27 -15.70
N GLY A 580 2.45 10.67 -16.54
CA GLY A 580 3.26 9.75 -17.34
C GLY A 580 4.31 10.46 -18.19
N PHE A 581 5.33 9.72 -18.64
CA PHE A 581 6.41 10.25 -19.48
C PHE A 581 5.90 10.58 -20.89
N LYS A 582 6.36 11.71 -21.45
CA LYS A 582 6.04 12.20 -22.82
C LYS A 582 6.24 11.16 -23.93
N HIS A 583 7.08 10.13 -23.72
CA HIS A 583 7.45 9.14 -24.73
C HIS A 583 6.49 7.94 -24.85
N ALA A 584 5.45 7.83 -24.01
CA ALA A 584 4.41 6.82 -24.16
C ALA A 584 3.01 7.37 -23.79
N PRO A 585 2.44 8.30 -24.59
CA PRO A 585 1.15 8.93 -24.30
C PRO A 585 -0.03 7.94 -24.23
N LEU A 586 0.12 6.76 -24.86
CA LEU A 586 -0.90 5.72 -24.93
C LEU A 586 -1.06 4.93 -23.61
N PHE A 587 -0.10 5.03 -22.69
CA PHE A 587 -0.15 4.34 -21.39
C PHE A 587 0.33 5.27 -20.27
N PRO A 588 -0.54 6.13 -19.72
CA PRO A 588 -0.18 6.94 -18.57
C PRO A 588 0.20 6.02 -17.42
N SER A 589 1.31 6.29 -16.71
CA SER A 589 1.83 5.38 -15.67
C SER A 589 1.05 5.46 -14.36
N SER A 590 0.32 6.54 -14.14
CA SER A 590 -0.59 6.69 -13.01
C SER A 590 -1.70 7.70 -13.27
N PHE A 591 -2.77 7.60 -12.49
CA PHE A 591 -3.91 8.51 -12.51
C PHE A 591 -4.17 9.05 -11.11
N LEU A 592 -4.36 10.36 -10.98
CA LEU A 592 -4.59 11.05 -9.71
C LEU A 592 -5.97 11.69 -9.69
N VAL A 593 -6.65 11.59 -8.56
CA VAL A 593 -7.95 12.22 -8.34
C VAL A 593 -8.11 12.63 -6.88
N HIS A 594 -8.82 13.71 -6.63
CA HIS A 594 -9.13 14.15 -5.27
C HIS A 594 -10.19 13.24 -4.65
N ILE A 595 -10.06 12.99 -3.33
CA ILE A 595 -10.96 12.10 -2.59
C ILE A 595 -12.43 12.51 -2.68
N SER A 596 -12.71 13.81 -2.84
CA SER A 596 -14.08 14.33 -3.01
C SER A 596 -14.77 13.86 -4.28
N ALA A 597 -14.01 13.46 -5.30
CA ALA A 597 -14.52 12.98 -6.58
C ALA A 597 -14.57 11.44 -6.64
N PHE A 598 -14.16 10.74 -5.58
CA PHE A 598 -14.08 9.27 -5.56
C PHE A 598 -15.42 8.58 -5.89
N SER A 599 -16.55 9.14 -5.44
CA SER A 599 -17.88 8.58 -5.73
C SER A 599 -18.32 8.69 -7.19
N GLU A 600 -17.66 9.54 -7.97
CA GLU A 600 -17.95 9.78 -9.39
C GLU A 600 -17.02 8.99 -10.33
N LEU A 601 -16.06 8.25 -9.77
CA LEU A 601 -15.21 7.35 -10.53
C LEU A 601 -15.97 6.13 -11.02
N ASP A 602 -15.43 5.51 -12.07
CA ASP A 602 -15.85 4.20 -12.56
C ASP A 602 -15.90 3.17 -11.40
N PRO A 603 -16.94 2.31 -11.32
CA PRO A 603 -17.07 1.29 -10.29
C PRO A 603 -15.84 0.39 -10.16
N LEU A 604 -15.11 0.12 -11.24
CA LEU A 604 -13.88 -0.68 -11.20
C LEU A 604 -12.74 0.04 -10.49
N LEU A 605 -12.60 1.36 -10.67
CA LEU A 605 -11.61 2.15 -9.90
C LEU A 605 -12.00 2.22 -8.42
N ARG A 606 -13.30 2.33 -8.13
CA ARG A 606 -13.81 2.33 -6.76
C ARG A 606 -13.61 0.97 -6.09
N LEU A 607 -13.82 -0.13 -6.82
CA LEU A 607 -13.56 -1.48 -6.37
C LEU A 607 -12.06 -1.72 -6.14
N TYR A 608 -11.21 -1.25 -7.06
CA TYR A 608 -9.75 -1.33 -6.94
C TYR A 608 -9.22 -0.64 -5.68
N GLU A 609 -9.69 0.58 -5.40
CA GLU A 609 -9.39 1.27 -4.13
C GLU A 609 -9.99 0.54 -2.93
N GLY A 610 -11.20 0.00 -3.08
CA GLY A 610 -11.90 -0.81 -2.09
C GLY A 610 -11.11 -2.03 -1.66
N CYS A 611 -10.38 -2.70 -2.56
CA CYS A 611 -9.52 -3.85 -2.22
C CYS A 611 -8.41 -3.47 -1.23
N ALA A 612 -7.82 -2.28 -1.38
CA ALA A 612 -6.82 -1.76 -0.46
C ALA A 612 -7.45 -1.32 0.87
N ASN A 613 -8.49 -0.48 0.77
CA ASN A 613 -9.17 0.13 1.90
C ASN A 613 -9.88 -0.91 2.79
N ARG A 614 -10.42 -1.99 2.21
CA ARG A 614 -11.05 -3.06 2.99
C ARG A 614 -10.08 -3.79 3.92
N THR A 615 -8.81 -3.86 3.55
CA THR A 615 -7.83 -4.64 4.32
C THR A 615 -7.02 -3.75 5.25
N ILE A 616 -6.61 -2.58 4.77
CA ILE A 616 -5.70 -1.68 5.48
C ILE A 616 -6.44 -0.46 6.06
N GLY A 617 -7.57 -0.08 5.47
CA GLY A 617 -8.24 1.18 5.76
C GLY A 617 -7.61 2.35 4.99
N ARG A 618 -8.44 3.31 4.59
CA ARG A 618 -7.97 4.58 4.05
C ARG A 618 -7.36 5.40 5.18
N LEU A 619 -6.17 5.94 4.96
CA LEU A 619 -5.60 6.91 5.88
C LEU A 619 -6.50 8.16 5.95
N ASP A 620 -7.00 8.42 7.15
CA ASP A 620 -7.67 9.67 7.52
C ASP A 620 -6.85 10.89 7.08
N GLY A 621 -7.53 11.86 6.45
CA GLY A 621 -6.92 13.05 5.88
C GLY A 621 -6.28 12.88 4.49
N ALA A 622 -6.43 11.72 3.83
CA ALA A 622 -5.96 11.53 2.46
C ALA A 622 -6.61 12.55 1.51
N THR A 623 -5.80 13.27 0.75
CA THR A 623 -6.28 14.32 -0.16
C THR A 623 -6.48 13.77 -1.57
N LEU A 624 -5.47 13.07 -2.10
CA LEU A 624 -5.53 12.47 -3.44
C LEU A 624 -5.36 10.95 -3.36
N ILE A 625 -6.04 10.27 -4.27
CA ILE A 625 -5.86 8.85 -4.57
C ILE A 625 -5.09 8.76 -5.88
N LYS A 626 -4.02 7.96 -5.89
CA LYS A 626 -3.17 7.71 -7.04
C LYS A 626 -3.26 6.24 -7.43
N PHE A 627 -3.87 5.98 -8.58
CA PHE A 627 -3.95 4.67 -9.20
C PHE A 627 -2.73 4.44 -10.09
N TYR A 628 -2.13 3.25 -10.01
CA TYR A 628 -1.11 2.82 -10.95
C TYR A 628 -1.76 1.95 -12.01
N THR A 629 -1.53 2.28 -13.27
CA THR A 629 -2.14 1.58 -14.42
C THR A 629 -1.32 0.35 -14.84
N ASN A 630 -0.03 0.31 -14.47
CA ASN A 630 0.92 -0.72 -14.88
C ASN A 630 1.44 -1.57 -13.72
N GLN A 631 0.99 -1.29 -12.49
CA GLN A 631 1.41 -2.00 -11.28
C GLN A 631 0.19 -2.19 -10.38
N PRO A 632 0.07 -3.33 -9.68
CA PRO A 632 -1.01 -3.59 -8.72
C PRO A 632 -0.76 -2.79 -7.43
N LYS A 633 -0.84 -1.46 -7.53
CA LYS A 633 -0.49 -0.53 -6.46
C LYS A 633 -1.46 0.62 -6.43
N ILE A 634 -1.64 1.16 -5.24
CA ILE A 634 -2.38 2.40 -5.00
C ILE A 634 -1.62 3.26 -4.01
N SER A 635 -1.69 4.58 -4.17
CA SER A 635 -1.13 5.50 -3.18
C SER A 635 -2.13 6.55 -2.74
N TYR A 636 -2.06 6.92 -1.47
CA TYR A 636 -2.76 8.05 -0.88
C TYR A 636 -1.76 9.18 -0.63
N LEU A 637 -2.06 10.38 -1.12
CA LEU A 637 -1.21 11.56 -1.00
C LEU A 637 -1.87 12.63 -0.13
N PHE A 638 -1.08 13.24 0.75
CA PHE A 638 -1.56 14.17 1.78
C PHE A 638 -1.08 15.58 1.49
N TYR A 639 -2.03 16.45 1.19
CA TYR A 639 -1.85 17.88 1.00
C TYR A 639 -2.80 18.61 1.96
N PRO A 640 -2.46 18.75 3.25
CA PRO A 640 -3.37 19.37 4.22
C PRO A 640 -3.72 20.82 3.84
N GLU A 641 -2.81 21.51 3.16
CA GLU A 641 -3.03 22.87 2.66
C GLU A 641 -3.66 22.91 1.25
N PHE A 642 -4.35 21.84 0.82
CA PHE A 642 -4.90 21.74 -0.53
C PHE A 642 -5.83 22.89 -0.91
N ASP A 643 -6.65 23.39 0.01
CA ASP A 643 -7.54 24.53 -0.24
C ASP A 643 -6.89 25.89 0.09
N ALA A 644 -5.96 25.92 1.03
CA ALA A 644 -5.31 27.14 1.51
C ALA A 644 -4.25 27.64 0.53
N GLU A 645 -3.40 26.75 0.01
CA GLU A 645 -2.25 27.12 -0.79
C GLU A 645 -2.46 26.88 -2.30
N PRO A 646 -2.10 27.83 -3.19
CA PRO A 646 -2.19 27.65 -4.64
C PRO A 646 -1.49 26.38 -5.14
N HIS A 647 -0.30 26.12 -4.60
CA HIS A 647 0.58 25.00 -4.95
C HIS A 647 1.02 24.29 -3.66
N PRO A 648 0.16 23.47 -3.05
CA PRO A 648 0.45 22.84 -1.78
C PRO A 648 1.61 21.84 -1.95
N ILE A 649 2.49 21.79 -0.95
CA ILE A 649 3.56 20.78 -0.88
C ILE A 649 2.98 19.43 -0.46
N LEU A 650 3.53 18.35 -1.02
CA LEU A 650 3.23 17.00 -0.55
C LEU A 650 3.80 16.86 0.87
N HIS A 651 2.97 16.60 1.87
CA HIS A 651 3.45 16.35 3.23
C HIS A 651 3.84 14.90 3.42
N THR A 652 3.04 13.99 2.89
CA THR A 652 3.16 12.56 3.15
C THR A 652 2.61 11.78 1.98
N SER A 653 3.14 10.59 1.74
CA SER A 653 2.54 9.60 0.85
C SER A 653 2.50 8.24 1.54
N MET A 654 1.39 7.52 1.36
CA MET A 654 1.26 6.11 1.70
C MET A 654 1.05 5.34 0.40
N GLN A 655 1.84 4.31 0.16
CA GLN A 655 1.72 3.41 -0.98
C GLN A 655 1.41 2.02 -0.47
N ILE A 656 0.49 1.35 -1.14
CA ILE A 656 0.06 -0.02 -0.85
C ILE A 656 0.33 -0.87 -2.09
N ASP A 657 1.03 -1.99 -1.93
CA ASP A 657 1.11 -3.04 -2.95
C ASP A 657 -0.05 -4.01 -2.74
N LEU A 658 -0.92 -4.19 -3.74
CA LEU A 658 -2.15 -4.96 -3.58
C LEU A 658 -1.90 -6.48 -3.57
N ARG A 659 -0.69 -6.94 -3.91
CA ARG A 659 -0.35 -8.37 -3.95
C ARG A 659 -0.04 -8.94 -2.57
N ASP A 660 0.68 -8.17 -1.77
CA ASP A 660 1.14 -8.56 -0.44
C ASP A 660 0.63 -7.62 0.66
N LEU A 661 -0.10 -6.57 0.29
CA LEU A 661 -0.67 -5.55 1.16
C LEU A 661 0.39 -4.73 1.93
N SER A 662 1.66 -4.81 1.51
CA SER A 662 2.72 -4.05 2.13
C SER A 662 2.50 -2.54 2.01
N VAL A 663 2.63 -1.85 3.15
CA VAL A 663 2.47 -0.40 3.25
C VAL A 663 3.84 0.27 3.28
N ARG A 664 4.08 1.20 2.35
CA ARG A 664 5.25 2.09 2.36
C ARG A 664 4.80 3.51 2.63
N HIS A 665 5.42 4.14 3.62
CA HIS A 665 5.14 5.51 3.99
C HIS A 665 6.35 6.39 3.73
N LYS A 666 6.11 7.64 3.29
CA LYS A 666 7.17 8.62 3.11
C LYS A 666 6.73 9.99 3.60
N ASN A 667 7.53 10.58 4.48
CA ASN A 667 7.34 11.92 5.00
C ASN A 667 8.20 12.92 4.20
N TYR A 668 7.58 13.99 3.73
CA TYR A 668 8.20 15.02 2.92
C TYR A 668 8.37 16.35 3.68
N LYS A 669 7.86 16.47 4.91
CA LYS A 669 7.93 17.72 5.71
C LYS A 669 9.37 18.19 5.98
N LYS A 670 10.31 17.25 6.15
CA LYS A 670 11.73 17.54 6.41
C LYS A 670 12.58 17.64 5.13
N ILE A 671 11.98 17.51 3.95
CA ILE A 671 12.72 17.52 2.68
C ILE A 671 12.86 18.97 2.20
N ASN A 672 14.09 19.37 1.85
CA ASN A 672 14.42 20.74 1.43
C ASN A 672 13.76 21.19 0.11
N ASP A 673 13.35 20.25 -0.74
CA ASP A 673 12.71 20.50 -2.03
C ASP A 673 11.56 19.51 -2.26
N PRO A 674 10.41 19.67 -1.57
CA PRO A 674 9.32 18.73 -1.63
C PRO A 674 8.57 18.83 -2.98
N PRO A 675 7.93 17.74 -3.45
CA PRO A 675 7.01 17.79 -4.57
C PRO A 675 5.85 18.73 -4.28
N ILE A 676 5.37 19.44 -5.31
CA ILE A 676 4.20 20.32 -5.20
C ILE A 676 3.08 19.89 -6.14
N LEU A 677 1.87 20.35 -5.85
CA LEU A 677 0.70 20.06 -6.67
C LEU A 677 0.34 21.24 -7.58
N HIS A 678 0.06 20.95 -8.84
CA HIS A 678 -0.48 21.89 -9.83
C HIS A 678 -1.84 21.40 -10.33
N ARG A 679 -2.53 22.25 -11.11
CA ARG A 679 -3.76 21.91 -11.84
C ARG A 679 -4.85 21.28 -10.96
N LYS A 680 -5.11 21.87 -9.79
CA LYS A 680 -6.08 21.35 -8.82
C LYS A 680 -7.49 21.25 -9.38
N GLU A 681 -7.84 22.09 -10.35
CA GLU A 681 -9.11 22.04 -11.09
C GLU A 681 -9.31 20.72 -11.84
N SER A 682 -8.24 20.07 -12.30
CA SER A 682 -8.35 18.77 -12.97
C SER A 682 -8.65 17.62 -12.01
N LEU A 683 -8.40 17.80 -10.71
CA LEU A 683 -8.48 16.75 -9.70
C LEU A 683 -9.84 16.68 -8.99
N VAL A 684 -10.66 17.73 -9.11
CA VAL A 684 -11.93 17.89 -8.40
C VAL A 684 -13.09 18.09 -9.38
N THR A 685 -14.31 17.81 -8.94
CA THR A 685 -15.52 18.01 -9.73
C THR A 685 -15.93 19.49 -9.80
N PRO A 686 -16.75 19.91 -10.80
CA PRO A 686 -17.16 21.31 -10.97
C PRO A 686 -17.95 21.93 -9.80
N ASP A 687 -18.59 21.09 -8.98
CA ASP A 687 -19.34 21.49 -7.78
C ASP A 687 -18.45 21.67 -6.54
N TYR A 688 -17.14 21.37 -6.64
CA TYR A 688 -16.20 21.59 -5.54
C TYR A 688 -16.14 23.08 -5.16
N PRO A 689 -16.19 23.46 -3.86
CA PRO A 689 -16.34 24.85 -3.43
C PRO A 689 -15.34 25.85 -4.05
N ASN A 690 -14.09 25.43 -4.22
CA ASN A 690 -13.01 26.24 -4.78
C ASN A 690 -12.76 26.02 -6.30
N TYR A 691 -13.57 25.22 -7.00
CA TYR A 691 -13.32 24.84 -8.40
C TYR A 691 -13.08 26.04 -9.33
N LYS A 692 -13.99 27.02 -9.34
CA LYS A 692 -13.87 28.24 -10.18
C LYS A 692 -12.61 29.06 -9.87
N LYS A 693 -12.15 29.03 -8.62
CA LYS A 693 -10.92 29.71 -8.17
C LYS A 693 -9.69 28.99 -8.72
N PHE A 694 -9.66 27.66 -8.71
CA PHE A 694 -8.59 26.85 -9.29
C PHE A 694 -8.50 27.00 -10.82
N VAL A 695 -9.63 26.86 -11.53
CA VAL A 695 -9.71 27.05 -12.99
C VAL A 695 -9.12 28.40 -13.41
N ARG A 696 -9.50 29.47 -12.69
CA ARG A 696 -9.00 30.82 -12.97
C ARG A 696 -7.50 30.93 -12.81
N LEU A 697 -6.95 30.39 -11.73
CA LEU A 697 -5.50 30.43 -11.48
C LEU A 697 -4.75 29.67 -12.58
N THR A 698 -5.15 28.44 -12.87
CA THR A 698 -4.49 27.64 -13.92
C THR A 698 -4.59 28.29 -15.29
N GLN A 699 -5.72 28.91 -15.64
CA GLN A 699 -5.82 29.65 -16.89
C GLN A 699 -4.84 30.83 -16.96
N GLN A 700 -4.62 31.54 -15.84
CA GLN A 700 -3.61 32.60 -15.77
C GLN A 700 -2.20 32.04 -15.94
N GLU A 701 -1.88 30.92 -15.29
CA GLU A 701 -0.56 30.27 -15.35
C GLU A 701 -0.23 29.76 -16.75
N GLU A 702 -1.19 29.13 -17.42
CA GLU A 702 -1.05 28.71 -18.82
C GLU A 702 -0.85 29.90 -19.74
N ASN A 703 -1.63 30.97 -19.57
CA ASN A 703 -1.49 32.18 -20.40
C ASN A 703 -0.16 32.90 -20.15
N TRP A 704 0.44 32.67 -18.99
CA TRP A 704 1.77 33.18 -18.64
C TRP A 704 2.90 32.25 -19.09
N GLY A 705 2.61 30.99 -19.41
CA GLY A 705 3.59 29.98 -19.84
C GLY A 705 4.29 29.26 -18.68
N LEU A 706 3.76 29.36 -17.46
CA LEU A 706 4.40 28.79 -16.27
C LEU A 706 4.29 27.25 -16.22
N LEU A 707 3.34 26.66 -16.94
CA LEU A 707 3.07 25.21 -16.92
C LEU A 707 3.66 24.46 -18.13
N ASP A 708 4.53 25.11 -18.91
CA ASP A 708 5.02 24.60 -20.20
C ASP A 708 6.00 23.43 -20.08
N ASP A 709 6.76 23.41 -18.97
CA ASP A 709 7.68 22.33 -18.65
C ASP A 709 7.26 21.63 -17.35
N PRO A 710 6.43 20.57 -17.44
CA PRO A 710 6.03 19.78 -16.29
C PRO A 710 7.18 19.15 -15.52
N SER A 711 8.37 19.01 -16.11
CA SER A 711 9.54 18.44 -15.44
C SER A 711 10.25 19.46 -14.54
N ALA A 712 10.28 20.72 -14.96
CA ALA A 712 10.89 21.82 -14.21
C ALA A 712 10.05 22.27 -13.00
N ILE A 713 8.74 22.04 -13.01
CA ILE A 713 7.82 22.53 -11.96
C ILE A 713 7.47 21.47 -10.90
N LYS A 714 8.00 20.24 -10.98
CA LYS A 714 7.59 19.14 -10.08
C LYS A 714 7.78 19.43 -8.59
N ASN A 715 8.80 20.21 -8.25
CA ASN A 715 9.19 20.49 -6.87
C ASN A 715 9.17 21.98 -6.58
N LEU A 716 9.14 22.32 -5.28
CA LEU A 716 9.02 23.69 -4.80
C LEU A 716 10.08 24.65 -5.36
N LYS A 717 11.36 24.27 -5.35
CA LYS A 717 12.45 25.12 -5.86
C LYS A 717 12.35 25.32 -7.36
N GLY A 718 12.00 24.28 -8.10
CA GLY A 718 11.80 24.35 -9.55
C GLY A 718 10.66 25.31 -9.91
N TRP A 719 9.56 25.24 -9.18
CA TRP A 719 8.45 26.16 -9.35
C TRP A 719 8.78 27.60 -9.00
N GLN A 720 9.47 27.83 -7.88
CA GLN A 720 9.97 29.14 -7.50
C GLN A 720 10.84 29.71 -8.63
N HIS A 721 11.81 28.94 -9.13
CA HIS A 721 12.68 29.34 -10.24
C HIS A 721 11.89 29.73 -11.51
N ILE A 722 10.86 28.96 -11.87
CA ILE A 722 10.00 29.28 -13.02
C ILE A 722 9.21 30.57 -12.79
N LEU A 723 8.72 30.84 -11.57
CA LEU A 723 8.10 32.12 -11.23
C LEU A 723 9.08 33.29 -11.36
N GLU A 724 10.31 33.15 -10.85
CA GLU A 724 11.34 34.20 -10.94
C GLU A 724 11.71 34.50 -12.40
N LYS A 725 12.00 33.45 -13.17
CA LYS A 725 12.35 33.54 -14.59
C LYS A 725 11.27 34.25 -15.42
N ASN A 726 10.00 34.10 -15.03
CA ASN A 726 8.86 34.72 -15.71
C ASN A 726 8.37 36.01 -15.04
N CYS A 727 9.16 36.57 -14.11
CA CYS A 727 8.85 37.79 -13.36
C CYS A 727 7.47 37.75 -12.69
N ALA A 728 7.04 36.58 -12.24
CA ALA A 728 5.71 36.32 -11.72
C ALA A 728 5.73 36.09 -10.21
N GLU A 729 4.68 36.54 -9.52
CA GLU A 729 4.39 36.19 -8.13
C GLU A 729 2.91 35.81 -8.01
N ILE A 730 2.57 34.90 -7.09
CA ILE A 730 1.19 34.50 -6.81
C ILE A 730 0.77 35.06 -5.46
N LYS A 731 -0.34 35.81 -5.44
CA LYS A 731 -0.97 36.33 -4.22
C LYS A 731 -2.46 36.07 -4.27
N ASN A 732 -3.02 35.46 -3.22
CA ASN A 732 -4.45 35.15 -3.12
C ASN A 732 -5.02 34.48 -4.39
N TYR A 733 -4.32 33.48 -4.93
CA TYR A 733 -4.70 32.75 -6.15
C TYR A 733 -4.84 33.65 -7.40
N ARG A 734 -4.00 34.67 -7.51
CA ARG A 734 -3.87 35.51 -8.70
C ARG A 734 -2.40 35.75 -9.00
N LEU A 735 -2.08 35.80 -10.29
CA LEU A 735 -0.75 36.11 -10.78
C LEU A 735 -0.54 37.61 -10.91
N TYR A 736 0.59 38.09 -10.41
CA TYR A 736 1.05 39.47 -10.51
C TYR A 736 2.48 39.50 -11.04
N TRP A 737 2.89 40.67 -11.54
CA TRP A 737 4.30 40.91 -11.81
C TRP A 737 5.04 41.12 -10.48
N ARG A 738 6.21 40.51 -10.36
CA ARG A 738 7.14 40.78 -9.26
C ARG A 738 7.50 42.27 -9.23
N LYS A 739 7.47 42.87 -8.04
CA LYS A 739 7.77 44.31 -7.86
C LYS A 739 9.23 44.65 -8.07
N ASP A 740 10.10 43.67 -7.87
CA ASP A 740 11.56 43.75 -7.97
C ASP A 740 12.10 43.27 -9.34
N ALA A 741 11.22 42.91 -10.28
CA ALA A 741 11.63 42.43 -11.59
C ALA A 741 12.17 43.55 -12.49
N ASP A 742 13.25 43.26 -13.21
CA ASP A 742 13.85 44.16 -14.19
C ASP A 742 12.83 44.54 -15.30
N PRO A 743 12.57 45.83 -15.55
CA PRO A 743 11.67 46.29 -16.60
C PRO A 743 11.97 45.73 -17.99
N TYR A 744 13.24 45.43 -18.31
CA TYR A 744 13.60 44.80 -19.57
C TYR A 744 13.14 43.34 -19.65
N GLN A 745 13.38 42.56 -18.59
CA GLN A 745 12.87 41.17 -18.48
C GLN A 745 11.34 41.10 -18.56
N ILE A 746 10.63 42.04 -17.92
CA ILE A 746 9.17 42.13 -18.02
C ILE A 746 8.73 42.32 -19.49
N LYS A 747 9.37 43.23 -20.23
CA LYS A 747 9.05 43.46 -21.66
C LYS A 747 9.29 42.21 -22.50
N LEU A 748 10.36 41.46 -22.21
CA LEU A 748 10.67 40.21 -22.90
C LEU A 748 9.59 39.15 -22.65
N VAL A 749 9.22 38.90 -21.39
CA VAL A 749 8.16 37.96 -21.01
C VAL A 749 6.80 38.40 -21.60
N GLN A 750 6.48 39.70 -21.58
CA GLN A 750 5.27 40.23 -22.19
C GLN A 750 5.21 39.99 -23.70
N SER A 751 6.35 40.13 -24.39
CA SER A 751 6.46 39.83 -25.83
C SER A 751 6.16 38.35 -26.11
N TYR A 752 6.77 37.44 -25.34
CA TYR A 752 6.49 36.00 -25.44
C TYR A 752 5.01 35.69 -25.17
N ARG A 753 4.40 36.30 -24.13
CA ARG A 753 2.98 36.13 -23.82
C ARG A 753 2.07 36.61 -24.94
N LYS A 754 2.33 37.78 -25.53
CA LYS A 754 1.55 38.31 -26.67
C LYS A 754 1.66 37.39 -27.89
N LYS A 755 2.87 36.87 -28.17
CA LYS A 755 3.09 35.88 -29.23
C LYS A 755 2.26 34.61 -28.98
N ARG A 756 2.26 34.11 -27.74
CA ARG A 756 1.49 32.93 -27.30
C ARG A 756 -0.01 33.11 -27.46
N GLN A 757 -0.55 34.26 -27.08
CA GLN A 757 -1.97 34.58 -27.23
C GLN A 757 -2.39 34.66 -28.70
N LYS A 758 -1.55 35.24 -29.56
CA LYS A 758 -1.76 35.24 -31.02
C LYS A 758 -1.75 33.82 -31.60
N THR A 759 -0.81 32.98 -31.18
CA THR A 759 -0.75 31.57 -31.63
C THR A 759 -1.98 30.78 -31.18
N LYS A 760 -2.41 30.90 -29.90
CA LYS A 760 -3.65 30.25 -29.41
C LYS A 760 -4.88 30.71 -30.19
N ALA A 761 -5.01 32.00 -30.47
CA ALA A 761 -6.12 32.56 -31.26
C ALA A 761 -6.15 32.03 -32.71
N ASN A 762 -4.99 31.89 -33.34
CA ASN A 762 -4.86 31.34 -34.70
C ASN A 762 -5.20 29.84 -34.76
N TYR A 763 -4.83 29.05 -33.74
CA TYR A 763 -5.18 27.62 -33.66
C TYR A 763 -6.69 27.41 -33.42
N SER A 764 -7.32 28.23 -32.58
CA SER A 764 -8.78 28.17 -32.39
C SER A 764 -9.57 28.57 -33.64
N GLY A 765 -9.05 29.50 -34.45
CA GLY A 765 -9.61 29.84 -35.77
C GLY A 765 -9.49 28.68 -36.76
N SER A 766 -8.30 28.06 -36.85
CA SER A 766 -8.04 26.92 -37.74
C SER A 766 -8.86 25.66 -37.40
N ILE A 767 -9.16 25.40 -36.12
CA ILE A 767 -10.03 24.28 -35.71
C ILE A 767 -11.50 24.56 -36.06
N LEU A 768 -11.96 25.81 -35.94
CA LEU A 768 -13.30 26.21 -36.39
C LEU A 768 -13.44 26.13 -37.92
N ASP A 769 -12.39 26.49 -38.65
CA ASP A 769 -12.36 26.38 -40.12
C ASP A 769 -12.35 24.91 -40.59
N LEU A 770 -11.63 24.02 -39.89
CA LEU A 770 -11.64 22.56 -40.14
C LEU A 770 -13.00 21.91 -39.84
N ILE A 771 -13.68 22.35 -38.77
CA ILE A 771 -15.02 21.87 -38.42
C ILE A 771 -16.08 22.40 -39.40
N GLN A 772 -15.88 23.58 -40.01
CA GLN A 772 -16.77 24.12 -41.04
C GLN A 772 -16.53 23.54 -42.43
N SER A 773 -15.30 23.10 -42.77
CA SER A 773 -15.02 22.45 -44.06
C SER A 773 -15.60 21.03 -44.19
N ASP A 774 -15.81 20.31 -43.08
CA ASP A 774 -16.45 18.97 -43.07
C ASP A 774 -18.00 19.02 -43.07
N LEU A 775 -18.60 20.21 -42.99
CA LEU A 775 -20.06 20.42 -43.02
C LEU A 775 -20.58 21.03 -44.33
N SER A 776 -19.73 21.11 -45.36
CA SER A 776 -20.17 21.53 -46.70
C SER A 776 -20.74 20.34 -47.48
N PRO A 777 -22.02 20.37 -47.90
CA PRO A 777 -22.66 19.23 -48.57
C PRO A 777 -22.09 19.03 -49.98
N ASN A 778 -21.77 17.78 -50.31
CA ASN A 778 -21.44 17.32 -51.67
C ASN A 778 -22.47 17.86 -52.69
N PRO A 779 -22.03 18.38 -53.86
CA PRO A 779 -22.95 18.80 -54.90
C PRO A 779 -23.67 17.58 -55.50
N THR A 780 -25.00 17.67 -55.51
CA THR A 780 -25.93 16.73 -56.15
C THR A 780 -25.54 16.39 -57.60
N PRO A 781 -25.56 15.11 -58.01
CA PRO A 781 -25.35 14.74 -59.41
C PRO A 781 -26.60 15.11 -60.23
N THR A 782 -26.35 15.87 -61.29
CA THR A 782 -27.33 16.23 -62.33
C THR A 782 -27.86 15.00 -63.05
N ARG A 783 -29.20 14.89 -63.13
CA ARG A 783 -29.92 14.05 -64.09
C ARG A 783 -29.61 14.52 -65.51
N GLY A 784 -28.97 13.66 -66.31
CA GLY A 784 -29.08 13.67 -67.77
C GLY A 784 -30.13 12.63 -68.18
N GLY A 785 -31.05 13.01 -69.05
CA GLY A 785 -31.95 12.10 -69.75
C GLY A 785 -31.29 11.49 -70.98
N GLU A 786 -31.97 10.45 -71.48
CA GLU A 786 -31.64 9.49 -72.56
C GLU A 786 -30.71 8.31 -72.18
#